data_AF-A0A6B4K8E2-F1
#
_entry.id   AF-A0A6B4K8E2-F1
#
_cell.length_a   1.000
_cell.length_b   1.000
_cell.length_c   1.000
_cell.angle_alpha   90.00
_cell.angle_beta   90.00
_cell.angle_gamma   90.00
#
_symmetry.space_group_name_H-M   'P 1'
#
loop_
_entity.id
_entity.type
_entity.pdbx_description
1 polymer ?
#
loop_
_entity_poly.entity_id
_entity_poly.type
_entity_poly.pdbx_seq_one_letter_code
_entity_poly.pdbx_strand_id
1 'polypeptide(L)'
;MKIENIRVFEGRNIYSHKKCIRMDVDLEGYSNISSKEIQEFNKTLLNYVPELREHCCCVGKKGGFVERLYEGTYLSHICEHVIIALQNRIGIDVSYGKAREIEGEKYYIIYQYKYKNMAIECGKIAVDLINNIINGKRYNIKTKIRELVCLLKTEELGPSTLSIIQEAKKRNIPVTQIGEDSMFQLGYGIKGETIEATICNSTSAVSVDIACDKLLSKNILMDQCIPVAEGYKVKNYIDLLFKAEKLGYPVVLKPRFGNQGKGVVVNIKNQKELVNAYSIVNKKFQDIMIEKYINGKDYRACVVDGKVVAVAQRIPPYIIGNGKSTIYELIKELNRDERRGDGHEKPLTKVKIDKDLKNNINKEGYTLGYILPEGYKLELRHNANLSTGGVAIDCTDLICTETREVCERVAKAIGLNICGIDICCSDISKPLKENEGIMEVNAAPGIRMHQYPYKGKSRNVAKAIVDMMFKEYDGNIPIISITGTNGKTTTTRLIAHILSFSGKKVGMTTTGGIYINNKCINKGDTTGYYSAKTVLTNKEVEVAVLELARGGLIRDGLPYDLADVGIITNVTEDHLGLGGINTLEDMAYVKALVGEAVKKDGYVVINADDEASISIINRIKSKIILFTKNKNNPIISQYLDNKNLVLYLDEDTIYLKKLNKNEEIINVNKIPITLGGKLIYNVENAMAAIAALIALGLDVNTIRQGLESFNNEEQNPGRFNMYNVHGTNVILDYGHNIEGYKVVLESIKKINHKRIIGVVGVPGDRTNSSTLKVGNICGENFDYVYIKEDRDKRGRKHGEIADLLKKGILETGFKNSKLNIILDEEEALKKAIEFSNPGDLVIMFFEEFEPAENIVKDKIKKGKITKRETALA
;
A
#
# COMPACT_ATOMS: atom_id res chain seq x y z
N MET A 1 7.28 8.21 31.54
CA MET A 1 7.39 7.96 30.08
C MET A 1 6.29 8.72 29.36
N LYS A 2 6.65 9.43 28.29
CA LYS A 2 5.72 10.21 27.46
C LYS A 2 5.90 9.86 25.99
N ILE A 3 4.80 9.65 25.27
CA ILE A 3 4.82 9.45 23.82
C ILE A 3 5.00 10.82 23.15
N GLU A 4 6.06 11.00 22.38
CA GLU A 4 6.31 12.23 21.61
C GLU A 4 5.70 12.15 20.21
N ASN A 5 5.79 10.97 19.56
CA ASN A 5 5.41 10.81 18.17
C ASN A 5 5.08 9.34 17.84
N ILE A 6 4.17 9.13 16.87
CA ILE A 6 3.82 7.80 16.35
C ILE A 6 3.82 7.86 14.83
N ARG A 7 4.56 6.93 14.21
CA ARG A 7 4.67 6.80 12.76
C ARG A 7 4.35 5.38 12.33
N VAL A 8 3.49 5.24 11.33
CA VAL A 8 3.00 3.96 10.85
C VAL A 8 3.63 3.65 9.50
N PHE A 9 4.24 2.48 9.38
CA PHE A 9 4.76 1.97 8.11
C PHE A 9 3.79 0.93 7.55
N GLU A 10 3.20 1.23 6.39
CA GLU A 10 2.21 0.37 5.71
C GLU A 10 2.84 -0.72 4.84
N GLY A 11 4.15 -0.63 4.58
CA GLY A 11 4.91 -1.56 3.76
C GLY A 11 6.31 -1.81 4.31
N ARG A 12 7.20 -2.30 3.44
CA ARG A 12 8.61 -2.50 3.75
C ARG A 12 9.25 -1.16 4.12
N ASN A 13 10.06 -1.15 5.16
CA ASN A 13 10.67 0.05 5.69
C ASN A 13 12.06 -0.28 6.25
N ILE A 14 12.80 0.76 6.64
CA ILE A 14 14.19 0.65 7.11
C ILE A 14 14.34 -0.16 8.41
N TYR A 15 13.24 -0.39 9.15
CA TYR A 15 13.24 -1.18 10.37
C TYR A 15 12.78 -2.62 10.17
N SER A 16 11.96 -2.89 9.15
CA SER A 16 11.40 -4.22 8.90
C SER A 16 10.86 -4.36 7.48
N HIS A 17 10.95 -5.57 6.92
CA HIS A 17 10.20 -5.94 5.72
C HIS A 17 8.71 -6.23 6.00
N LYS A 18 8.28 -6.16 7.27
CA LYS A 18 6.88 -6.27 7.68
C LYS A 18 6.34 -4.90 8.10
N LYS A 19 5.00 -4.77 8.12
CA LYS A 19 4.32 -3.60 8.69
C LYS A 19 4.72 -3.41 10.16
N CYS A 20 5.19 -2.23 10.51
CA CYS A 20 5.54 -1.87 11.88
C CYS A 20 5.16 -0.42 12.20
N ILE A 21 5.05 -0.12 13.48
CA ILE A 21 4.88 1.23 14.01
C ILE A 21 6.17 1.62 14.72
N ARG A 22 6.59 2.86 14.50
CA ARG A 22 7.62 3.54 15.29
C ARG A 22 6.93 4.46 16.29
N MET A 23 7.17 4.27 17.57
CA MET A 23 6.70 5.12 18.65
C MET A 23 7.90 5.75 19.33
N ASP A 24 8.05 7.07 19.20
CA ASP A 24 9.09 7.85 19.87
C ASP A 24 8.58 8.19 21.28
N VAL A 25 9.41 7.92 22.29
CA VAL A 25 9.10 8.10 23.70
C VAL A 25 10.22 8.83 24.43
N ASP A 26 9.84 9.72 25.34
CA ASP A 26 10.72 10.29 26.37
C ASP A 26 10.56 9.45 27.64
N LEU A 27 11.67 8.97 28.20
CA LEU A 27 11.67 8.18 29.42
C LEU A 27 11.44 9.01 30.69
N GLU A 28 11.54 10.34 30.60
CA GLU A 28 11.27 11.30 31.69
C GLU A 28 12.13 11.06 32.94
N GLY A 29 13.42 10.79 32.76
CA GLY A 29 14.40 10.62 33.84
C GLY A 29 14.63 9.16 34.27
N TYR A 30 14.08 8.21 33.52
CA TYR A 30 14.20 6.77 33.79
C TYR A 30 15.17 6.05 32.84
N SER A 31 15.92 6.77 31.99
CA SER A 31 16.87 6.15 31.05
C SER A 31 17.93 5.27 31.71
N ASN A 32 18.39 5.65 32.92
CA ASN A 32 19.42 4.94 33.67
C ASN A 32 18.88 4.06 34.80
N ILE A 33 17.55 3.92 34.92
CA ILE A 33 16.91 3.13 35.98
C ILE A 33 16.47 1.79 35.39
N SER A 34 17.09 0.70 35.85
CA SER A 34 16.70 -0.64 35.41
C SER A 34 15.47 -1.17 36.15
N SER A 35 14.76 -2.12 35.56
CA SER A 35 13.55 -2.73 36.12
C SER A 35 13.70 -3.31 37.53
N LYS A 36 14.90 -3.76 37.92
CA LYS A 36 15.18 -4.28 39.26
C LYS A 36 15.31 -3.19 40.34
N GLU A 37 15.56 -1.96 39.94
CA GLU A 37 15.69 -0.81 40.83
C GLU A 37 14.31 -0.19 41.16
N ILE A 38 13.28 -0.53 40.39
CA ILE A 38 11.91 -0.05 40.61
C ILE A 38 11.18 -1.06 41.51
N GLN A 39 10.85 -0.63 42.73
CA GLN A 39 10.24 -1.48 43.75
C GLN A 39 8.94 -2.14 43.26
N GLU A 40 8.80 -3.46 43.47
CA GLU A 40 7.64 -4.29 43.07
C GLU A 40 7.26 -4.24 41.57
N PHE A 41 8.05 -3.60 40.71
CA PHE A 41 7.71 -3.36 39.30
C PHE A 41 7.51 -4.67 38.52
N ASN A 42 8.52 -5.55 38.54
CA ASN A 42 8.50 -6.81 37.77
C ASN A 42 7.31 -7.70 38.14
N LYS A 43 7.06 -7.88 39.44
CA LYS A 43 5.96 -8.71 39.95
C LYS A 43 4.61 -8.12 39.56
N THR A 44 4.45 -6.81 39.70
CA THR A 44 3.22 -6.10 39.34
C THR A 44 2.96 -6.18 37.83
N LEU A 45 3.98 -5.99 37.00
CA LEU A 45 3.89 -6.09 35.55
C LEU A 45 3.44 -7.49 35.11
N LEU A 46 4.09 -8.54 35.63
CA LEU A 46 3.76 -9.95 35.30
C LEU A 46 2.38 -10.39 35.81
N ASN A 47 1.80 -9.68 36.78
CA ASN A 47 0.43 -9.90 37.22
C ASN A 47 -0.58 -9.25 36.25
N TYR A 48 -0.29 -8.06 35.73
CA TYR A 48 -1.14 -7.40 34.76
C TYR A 48 -1.07 -8.03 33.36
N VAL A 49 0.14 -8.42 32.93
CA VAL A 49 0.45 -8.94 31.59
C VAL A 49 1.16 -10.30 31.72
N PRO A 50 0.42 -11.37 32.05
CA PRO A 50 1.02 -12.68 32.27
C PRO A 50 1.66 -13.30 31.02
N GLU A 51 1.26 -12.86 29.83
CA GLU A 51 1.75 -13.34 28.53
C GLU A 51 3.26 -13.12 28.36
N LEU A 52 3.85 -12.13 29.06
CA LEU A 52 5.29 -11.88 29.06
C LEU A 52 6.13 -13.10 29.51
N ARG A 53 5.54 -14.04 30.26
CA ARG A 53 6.21 -15.30 30.66
C ARG A 53 6.54 -16.19 29.47
N GLU A 54 5.83 -16.03 28.36
CA GLU A 54 6.01 -16.82 27.15
C GLU A 54 7.01 -16.18 26.18
N HIS A 55 7.36 -14.90 26.37
CA HIS A 55 8.19 -14.15 25.43
C HIS A 55 9.65 -14.61 25.47
N CYS A 56 10.20 -14.84 24.28
CA CYS A 56 11.64 -15.01 24.07
C CYS A 56 12.30 -13.62 23.95
N CYS A 57 13.48 -13.46 24.54
CA CYS A 57 14.36 -12.30 24.34
C CYS A 57 15.66 -12.78 23.64
N CYS A 58 16.77 -12.03 23.71
CA CYS A 58 18.06 -12.39 23.12
C CYS A 58 18.58 -13.77 23.53
N VAL A 59 18.11 -14.32 24.67
CA VAL A 59 18.46 -15.65 25.18
C VAL A 59 17.86 -16.78 24.32
N GLY A 60 16.94 -16.48 23.40
CA GLY A 60 16.40 -17.43 22.42
C GLY A 60 15.49 -18.51 22.99
N LYS A 61 15.23 -18.50 24.30
CA LYS A 61 14.36 -19.45 24.99
C LYS A 61 13.11 -18.78 25.56
N LYS A 62 12.04 -19.57 25.64
CA LYS A 62 10.78 -19.20 26.29
C LYS A 62 11.03 -18.78 27.74
N GLY A 63 10.45 -17.65 28.16
CA GLY A 63 10.68 -17.07 29.49
C GLY A 63 11.97 -16.25 29.61
N GLY A 64 12.80 -16.18 28.57
CA GLY A 64 14.04 -15.41 28.58
C GLY A 64 13.84 -13.90 28.79
N PHE A 65 12.66 -13.36 28.45
CA PHE A 65 12.34 -11.96 28.79
C PHE A 65 12.13 -11.76 30.29
N VAL A 66 11.53 -12.73 31.00
CA VAL A 66 11.35 -12.66 32.45
C VAL A 66 12.69 -12.70 33.18
N GLU A 67 13.62 -13.55 32.73
CA GLU A 67 14.99 -13.56 33.26
C GLU A 67 15.63 -12.16 33.13
N ARG A 68 15.52 -11.54 31.95
CA ARG A 68 16.00 -10.16 31.72
C ARG A 68 15.33 -9.10 32.60
N LEU A 69 14.02 -9.22 32.84
CA LEU A 69 13.32 -8.30 33.74
C LEU A 69 13.92 -8.34 35.15
N TYR A 70 14.28 -9.51 35.66
CA TYR A 70 14.88 -9.67 36.99
C TYR A 70 16.39 -9.34 37.02
N GLU A 71 17.13 -9.60 35.94
CA GLU A 71 18.53 -9.14 35.79
C GLU A 71 18.64 -7.60 35.75
N GLY A 72 17.59 -6.94 35.26
CA GLY A 72 17.50 -5.51 35.04
C GLY A 72 17.51 -5.18 33.56
N THR A 73 16.44 -4.55 33.08
CA THR A 73 16.33 -4.02 31.71
C THR A 73 15.59 -2.67 31.71
N TYR A 74 15.63 -1.94 30.61
CA TYR A 74 15.17 -0.55 30.53
C TYR A 74 13.71 -0.43 30.07
N LEU A 75 13.03 0.64 30.49
CA LEU A 75 11.61 0.84 30.27
C LEU A 75 11.18 0.80 28.79
N SER A 76 12.01 1.30 27.87
CA SER A 76 11.72 1.26 26.43
C SER A 76 11.63 -0.16 25.88
N HIS A 77 12.54 -1.04 26.30
CA HIS A 77 12.56 -2.46 25.97
C HIS A 77 11.41 -3.23 26.67
N ILE A 78 11.03 -2.82 27.89
CA ILE A 78 9.86 -3.40 28.57
C ILE A 78 8.57 -3.02 27.83
N CYS A 79 8.45 -1.75 27.44
CA CYS A 79 7.31 -1.24 26.70
C CYS A 79 7.14 -1.98 25.37
N GLU A 80 8.22 -2.22 24.63
CA GLU A 80 8.23 -3.07 23.43
C GLU A 80 7.54 -4.43 23.66
N HIS A 81 7.99 -5.18 24.66
CA HIS A 81 7.45 -6.50 24.97
C HIS A 81 6.00 -6.45 25.47
N VAL A 82 5.64 -5.42 26.26
CA VAL A 82 4.26 -5.20 26.71
C VAL A 82 3.34 -4.97 25.51
N ILE A 83 3.74 -4.16 24.53
CA ILE A 83 2.93 -3.89 23.33
C ILE A 83 2.67 -5.19 22.56
N ILE A 84 3.70 -6.01 22.35
CA ILE A 84 3.57 -7.31 21.68
C ILE A 84 2.66 -8.24 22.49
N ALA A 85 2.84 -8.30 23.80
CA ALA A 85 2.04 -9.14 24.69
C ALA A 85 0.55 -8.75 24.70
N LEU A 86 0.23 -7.46 24.69
CA LEU A 86 -1.15 -6.97 24.58
C LEU A 86 -1.80 -7.39 23.27
N GLN A 87 -1.07 -7.34 22.15
CA GLN A 87 -1.55 -7.83 20.86
C GLN A 87 -1.75 -9.36 20.88
N ASN A 88 -0.80 -10.13 21.42
CA ASN A 88 -0.92 -11.59 21.52
C ASN A 88 -2.09 -12.02 22.41
N ARG A 89 -2.33 -11.29 23.51
CA ARG A 89 -3.44 -11.55 24.45
C ARG A 89 -4.82 -11.52 23.80
N ILE A 90 -4.98 -10.73 22.73
CA ILE A 90 -6.24 -10.64 21.96
C ILE A 90 -6.19 -11.47 20.66
N GLY A 91 -5.24 -12.41 20.55
CA GLY A 91 -5.18 -13.41 19.47
C GLY A 91 -4.45 -12.96 18.21
N ILE A 92 -3.65 -11.88 18.27
CA ILE A 92 -2.89 -11.38 17.11
C ILE A 92 -1.48 -11.93 17.15
N ASP A 93 -1.13 -12.68 16.12
CA ASP A 93 0.20 -13.28 15.95
C ASP A 93 1.21 -12.27 15.40
N VAL A 94 1.93 -11.63 16.32
CA VAL A 94 3.06 -10.72 16.07
C VAL A 94 4.16 -11.00 17.09
N SER A 95 5.41 -10.85 16.67
CA SER A 95 6.56 -11.17 17.51
C SER A 95 7.76 -10.24 17.34
N TYR A 96 7.76 -9.39 16.31
CA TYR A 96 8.87 -8.48 16.06
C TYR A 96 8.69 -7.15 16.80
N GLY A 97 9.72 -6.79 17.56
CA GLY A 97 9.89 -5.48 18.17
C GLY A 97 11.37 -5.10 18.23
N LYS A 98 11.63 -3.81 18.49
CA LYS A 98 12.97 -3.29 18.78
C LYS A 98 12.90 -1.93 19.47
N ALA A 99 13.54 -1.78 20.61
CA ALA A 99 13.79 -0.49 21.26
C ALA A 99 15.23 -0.02 21.05
N ARG A 100 15.43 1.27 20.76
CA ARG A 100 16.74 1.91 20.63
C ARG A 100 16.72 3.34 21.15
N GLU A 101 17.85 3.77 21.69
CA GLU A 101 18.09 5.15 22.08
C GLU A 101 18.20 6.04 20.83
N ILE A 102 17.67 7.26 20.95
CA ILE A 102 17.90 8.37 20.01
C ILE A 102 18.98 9.26 20.62
N GLU A 103 18.69 9.84 21.78
CA GLU A 103 19.58 10.74 22.52
C GLU A 103 19.08 10.91 23.97
N GLY A 104 19.89 10.52 24.95
CA GLY A 104 19.60 10.74 26.37
C GLY A 104 18.32 10.03 26.83
N GLU A 105 17.29 10.79 27.20
CA GLU A 105 15.99 10.24 27.62
C GLU A 105 15.09 9.81 26.45
N LYS A 106 15.47 10.13 25.21
CA LYS A 106 14.63 9.89 24.02
C LYS A 106 14.96 8.54 23.38
N TYR A 107 13.93 7.73 23.19
CA TYR A 107 14.00 6.40 22.61
C TYR A 107 12.95 6.24 21.50
N TYR A 108 13.18 5.33 20.57
CA TYR A 108 12.13 4.83 19.69
C TYR A 108 11.88 3.35 19.91
N ILE A 109 10.62 2.96 19.81
CA ILE A 109 10.15 1.58 19.89
C ILE A 109 9.51 1.22 18.57
N ILE A 110 10.07 0.21 17.90
CA ILE A 110 9.49 -0.43 16.72
C ILE A 110 8.69 -1.64 17.18
N TYR A 111 7.47 -1.81 16.68
CA TYR A 111 6.69 -3.03 16.89
C TYR A 111 5.87 -3.39 15.66
N GLN A 112 5.83 -4.68 15.34
CA GLN A 112 5.01 -5.20 14.25
C GLN A 112 3.52 -5.07 14.59
N TYR A 113 2.69 -4.82 13.57
CA TYR A 113 1.23 -4.81 13.71
C TYR A 113 0.53 -5.53 12.54
N LYS A 114 -0.74 -5.89 12.78
CA LYS A 114 -1.69 -6.37 11.77
C LYS A 114 -2.85 -5.41 11.55
N TYR A 115 -3.36 -4.83 12.64
CA TYR A 115 -4.45 -3.84 12.66
C TYR A 115 -3.90 -2.55 13.27
N LYS A 116 -4.05 -1.45 12.55
CA LYS A 116 -3.27 -0.22 12.77
C LYS A 116 -3.71 0.51 14.04
N ASN A 117 -4.99 0.84 14.16
CA ASN A 117 -5.45 1.67 15.28
C ASN A 117 -5.41 0.87 16.59
N MET A 118 -5.73 -0.43 16.53
CA MET A 118 -5.57 -1.36 17.63
C MET A 118 -4.12 -1.40 18.15
N ALA A 119 -3.11 -1.50 17.27
CA ALA A 119 -1.72 -1.58 17.70
C ALA A 119 -1.19 -0.26 18.27
N ILE A 120 -1.62 0.88 17.69
CA ILE A 120 -1.35 2.21 18.27
C ILE A 120 -1.92 2.30 19.68
N GLU A 121 -3.15 1.81 19.89
CA GLU A 121 -3.79 1.82 21.21
C GLU A 121 -3.08 0.88 22.20
N CYS A 122 -2.55 -0.27 21.74
CA CYS A 122 -1.66 -1.10 22.56
C CYS A 122 -0.40 -0.33 23.00
N GLY A 123 0.20 0.48 22.11
CA GLY A 123 1.30 1.40 22.43
C GLY A 123 0.97 2.35 23.59
N LYS A 124 -0.18 3.03 23.50
CA LYS A 124 -0.65 3.96 24.54
C LYS A 124 -0.93 3.24 25.85
N ILE A 125 -1.64 2.11 25.82
CA ILE A 125 -1.94 1.31 27.01
C ILE A 125 -0.66 0.80 27.68
N ALA A 126 0.36 0.41 26.90
CA ALA A 126 1.63 -0.05 27.44
C ALA A 126 2.36 1.05 28.22
N VAL A 127 2.47 2.26 27.65
CA VAL A 127 3.09 3.41 28.32
C VAL A 127 2.30 3.79 29.58
N ASP A 128 0.96 3.84 29.46
CA ASP A 128 0.08 4.21 30.56
C ASP A 128 0.13 3.19 31.71
N LEU A 129 0.18 1.89 31.39
CA LEU A 129 0.39 0.82 32.37
C LEU A 129 1.73 0.97 33.09
N ILE A 130 2.84 1.15 32.36
CA ILE A 130 4.18 1.30 32.94
C ILE A 130 4.23 2.50 33.89
N ASN A 131 3.71 3.65 33.46
CA ASN A 131 3.65 4.86 34.28
C ASN A 131 2.82 4.64 35.55
N ASN A 132 1.70 3.91 35.48
CA ASN A 132 0.89 3.62 36.67
C ASN A 132 1.61 2.69 37.66
N ILE A 133 2.36 1.70 37.16
CA ILE A 133 3.17 0.81 38.03
C ILE A 133 4.25 1.63 38.74
N ILE A 134 4.99 2.47 38.01
CA ILE A 134 6.05 3.34 38.58
C ILE A 134 5.48 4.25 39.67
N ASN A 135 4.29 4.81 39.45
CA ASN A 135 3.62 5.70 40.40
C ASN A 135 2.87 4.96 41.54
N GLY A 136 2.95 3.62 41.62
CA GLY A 136 2.24 2.83 42.63
C GLY A 136 0.71 2.87 42.52
N LYS A 137 0.16 3.21 41.34
CA LYS A 137 -1.28 3.32 41.10
C LYS A 137 -1.86 2.00 40.59
N ARG A 138 -3.11 1.71 40.97
CA ARG A 138 -3.84 0.54 40.44
C ARG A 138 -4.24 0.78 38.98
N TYR A 139 -4.10 -0.24 38.14
CA TYR A 139 -4.45 -0.17 36.73
C TYR A 139 -5.50 -1.22 36.36
N ASN A 140 -6.60 -0.81 35.71
CA ASN A 140 -7.65 -1.75 35.31
C ASN A 140 -7.39 -2.33 33.91
N ILE A 141 -6.40 -3.23 33.83
CA ILE A 141 -6.02 -3.86 32.56
C ILE A 141 -7.18 -4.61 31.90
N LYS A 142 -8.08 -5.21 32.69
CA LYS A 142 -9.23 -5.98 32.17
C LYS A 142 -10.17 -5.10 31.35
N THR A 143 -10.43 -3.86 31.79
CA THR A 143 -11.24 -2.91 31.03
C THR A 143 -10.54 -2.51 29.73
N LYS A 144 -9.22 -2.23 29.78
CA LYS A 144 -8.43 -1.88 28.59
C LYS A 144 -8.37 -2.99 27.55
N ILE A 145 -8.26 -4.25 27.98
CA ILE A 145 -8.36 -5.40 27.05
C ILE A 145 -9.75 -5.47 26.39
N ARG A 146 -10.84 -5.17 27.11
CA ARG A 146 -12.19 -5.13 26.49
C ARG A 146 -12.32 -4.02 25.46
N GLU A 147 -11.76 -2.84 25.74
CA GLU A 147 -11.71 -1.72 24.79
C GLU A 147 -10.94 -2.11 23.52
N LEU A 148 -9.77 -2.77 23.67
CA LEU A 148 -9.00 -3.30 22.54
C LEU A 148 -9.77 -4.34 21.71
N VAL A 149 -10.50 -5.25 22.35
CA VAL A 149 -11.35 -6.22 21.63
C VAL A 149 -12.49 -5.53 20.87
N CYS A 150 -13.06 -4.44 21.40
CA CYS A 150 -14.07 -3.66 20.69
C CYS A 150 -13.46 -2.93 19.47
N LEU A 151 -12.28 -2.32 19.62
CA LEU A 151 -11.56 -1.65 18.54
C LEU A 151 -11.10 -2.62 17.45
N LEU A 152 -10.65 -3.82 17.83
CA LEU A 152 -10.30 -4.87 16.88
C LEU A 152 -11.49 -5.21 15.96
N LYS A 153 -12.69 -5.35 16.53
CA LYS A 153 -13.91 -5.67 15.75
C LYS A 153 -14.30 -4.61 14.72
N THR A 154 -13.86 -3.35 14.90
CA THR A 154 -14.13 -2.29 13.92
C THR A 154 -13.13 -2.28 12.77
N GLU A 155 -11.92 -2.81 12.99
CA GLU A 155 -10.89 -2.92 11.94
C GLU A 155 -10.85 -4.29 11.25
N GLU A 156 -11.42 -5.32 11.87
CA GLU A 156 -11.43 -6.67 11.30
C GLU A 156 -12.18 -6.72 9.97
N LEU A 157 -11.52 -7.30 8.97
CA LEU A 157 -12.10 -7.49 7.66
C LEU A 157 -13.19 -8.55 7.73
N GLY A 158 -14.29 -8.30 7.00
CA GLY A 158 -15.32 -9.32 6.79
C GLY A 158 -14.72 -10.62 6.24
N PRO A 159 -15.26 -11.79 6.63
CA PRO A 159 -14.64 -13.09 6.33
C PRO A 159 -14.51 -13.38 4.82
N SER A 160 -15.43 -12.85 4.01
CA SER A 160 -15.36 -12.93 2.54
C SER A 160 -14.17 -12.14 2.01
N THR A 161 -14.07 -10.85 2.37
CA THR A 161 -12.97 -9.95 1.95
C THR A 161 -11.61 -10.50 2.39
N LEU A 162 -11.51 -10.94 3.65
CA LEU A 162 -10.28 -11.51 4.20
C LEU A 162 -9.82 -12.73 3.38
N SER A 163 -10.76 -13.59 3.00
CA SER A 163 -10.46 -14.79 2.21
C SER A 163 -9.97 -14.46 0.81
N ILE A 164 -10.59 -13.48 0.14
CA ILE A 164 -10.15 -13.03 -1.19
C ILE A 164 -8.75 -12.43 -1.09
N ILE A 165 -8.49 -11.58 -0.10
CA ILE A 165 -7.16 -10.98 0.13
C ILE A 165 -6.09 -12.04 0.42
N GLN A 166 -6.40 -13.05 1.24
CA GLN A 166 -5.47 -14.14 1.52
C GLN A 166 -5.14 -14.92 0.25
N GLU A 167 -6.14 -15.18 -0.58
CA GLU A 167 -6.00 -15.94 -1.82
C GLU A 167 -5.25 -15.13 -2.91
N ALA A 168 -5.40 -13.80 -2.92
CA ALA A 168 -4.57 -12.90 -3.71
C ALA A 168 -3.10 -12.91 -3.24
N LYS A 169 -2.87 -12.79 -1.93
CA LYS A 169 -1.52 -12.83 -1.33
C LYS A 169 -0.78 -14.13 -1.61
N LYS A 170 -1.47 -15.28 -1.59
CA LYS A 170 -0.87 -16.59 -1.97
C LYS A 170 -0.33 -16.61 -3.39
N ARG A 171 -0.90 -15.80 -4.29
CA ARG A 171 -0.46 -15.64 -5.69
C ARG A 171 0.54 -14.50 -5.87
N ASN A 172 1.06 -13.92 -4.78
CA ASN A 172 1.91 -12.73 -4.80
C ASN A 172 1.24 -11.52 -5.48
N ILE A 173 -0.09 -11.42 -5.40
CA ILE A 173 -0.83 -10.24 -5.86
C ILE A 173 -0.81 -9.20 -4.74
N PRO A 174 -0.27 -7.99 -4.98
CA PRO A 174 -0.24 -6.91 -4.00
C PRO A 174 -1.63 -6.48 -3.54
N VAL A 175 -1.76 -6.02 -2.30
CA VAL A 175 -3.05 -5.58 -1.74
C VAL A 175 -2.91 -4.21 -1.11
N THR A 176 -3.69 -3.26 -1.60
CA THR A 176 -3.71 -1.87 -1.14
C THR A 176 -5.10 -1.50 -0.66
N GLN A 177 -5.24 -1.03 0.58
CA GLN A 177 -6.51 -0.51 1.07
C GLN A 177 -6.81 0.86 0.46
N ILE A 178 -8.07 1.07 0.08
CA ILE A 178 -8.61 2.33 -0.44
C ILE A 178 -9.53 2.91 0.63
N GLY A 179 -9.25 4.13 1.10
CA GLY A 179 -10.01 4.78 2.16
C GLY A 179 -9.89 4.04 3.51
N GLU A 180 -10.93 4.19 4.34
CA GLU A 180 -11.02 3.58 5.68
C GLU A 180 -11.96 2.36 5.71
N ASP A 181 -12.76 2.17 4.66
CA ASP A 181 -13.75 1.11 4.55
C ASP A 181 -13.17 -0.22 4.03
N SER A 182 -14.06 -1.20 3.80
CA SER A 182 -13.73 -2.55 3.31
C SER A 182 -13.45 -2.61 1.80
N MET A 183 -12.84 -1.57 1.24
CA MET A 183 -12.49 -1.48 -0.19
C MET A 183 -10.98 -1.67 -0.41
N PHE A 184 -10.64 -2.52 -1.37
CA PHE A 184 -9.25 -2.90 -1.65
C PHE A 184 -8.96 -2.91 -3.13
N GLN A 185 -7.77 -2.44 -3.51
CA GLN A 185 -7.17 -2.78 -4.79
C GLN A 185 -6.28 -4.02 -4.61
N LEU A 186 -6.50 -5.01 -5.47
CA LEU A 186 -5.64 -6.16 -5.68
C LEU A 186 -4.83 -5.92 -6.95
N GLY A 187 -3.50 -5.98 -6.87
CA GLY A 187 -2.61 -5.65 -7.99
C GLY A 187 -2.31 -4.17 -8.15
N TYR A 188 -1.55 -3.83 -9.20
CA TYR A 188 -1.08 -2.48 -9.50
C TYR A 188 -1.41 -2.03 -10.93
N GLY A 189 -1.50 -0.72 -11.11
CA GLY A 189 -1.65 -0.08 -12.41
C GLY A 189 -2.87 -0.56 -13.18
N ILE A 190 -2.69 -0.72 -14.49
CA ILE A 190 -3.67 -1.28 -15.43
C ILE A 190 -4.12 -2.71 -15.10
N LYS A 191 -3.28 -3.48 -14.39
CA LYS A 191 -3.57 -4.85 -13.94
C LYS A 191 -4.22 -4.91 -12.55
N GLY A 192 -4.51 -3.74 -11.95
CA GLY A 192 -5.14 -3.68 -10.65
C GLY A 192 -6.65 -3.90 -10.75
N GLU A 193 -7.21 -4.66 -9.84
CA GLU A 193 -8.63 -4.91 -9.69
C GLU A 193 -9.14 -4.36 -8.35
N THR A 194 -10.37 -3.87 -8.29
CA THR A 194 -10.94 -3.34 -7.04
C THR A 194 -12.02 -4.26 -6.52
N ILE A 195 -12.07 -4.48 -5.21
CA ILE A 195 -13.11 -5.24 -4.53
C ILE A 195 -13.71 -4.49 -3.36
N GLU A 196 -15.00 -4.77 -3.12
CA GLU A 196 -15.72 -4.46 -1.89
C GLU A 196 -16.57 -5.68 -1.52
N ALA A 197 -16.27 -6.31 -0.39
CA ALA A 197 -16.78 -7.64 -0.06
C ALA A 197 -16.51 -8.67 -1.18
N THR A 198 -17.53 -9.09 -1.93
CA THR A 198 -17.43 -9.99 -3.10
C THR A 198 -17.79 -9.31 -4.42
N ILE A 199 -18.08 -8.00 -4.39
CA ILE A 199 -18.28 -7.18 -5.59
C ILE A 199 -16.91 -6.78 -6.12
N CYS A 200 -16.74 -6.80 -7.44
CA CYS A 200 -15.49 -6.39 -8.11
C CYS A 200 -15.76 -5.35 -9.20
N ASN A 201 -14.70 -4.78 -9.82
CA ASN A 201 -14.84 -3.71 -10.82
C ASN A 201 -15.74 -4.09 -12.02
N SER A 202 -15.79 -5.39 -12.34
CA SER A 202 -16.50 -5.94 -13.49
C SER A 202 -17.95 -6.27 -13.18
N THR A 203 -18.36 -6.14 -11.91
CA THR A 203 -19.75 -6.30 -11.50
C THR A 203 -20.55 -5.05 -11.91
N SER A 204 -21.54 -5.22 -12.79
CA SER A 204 -22.42 -4.13 -13.23
C SER A 204 -23.22 -3.54 -12.07
N ALA A 205 -23.13 -2.23 -11.87
CA ALA A 205 -23.93 -1.51 -10.87
C ALA A 205 -25.44 -1.69 -11.11
N VAL A 206 -25.87 -1.66 -12.38
CA VAL A 206 -27.29 -1.90 -12.75
C VAL A 206 -27.72 -3.31 -12.34
N SER A 207 -26.86 -4.31 -12.51
CA SER A 207 -27.15 -5.69 -12.09
C SER A 207 -27.20 -5.85 -10.56
N VAL A 208 -26.40 -5.07 -9.82
CA VAL A 208 -26.48 -4.98 -8.35
C VAL A 208 -27.82 -4.38 -7.93
N ASP A 209 -28.24 -3.30 -8.57
CA ASP A 209 -29.53 -2.64 -8.29
C ASP A 209 -30.72 -3.56 -8.59
N ILE A 210 -30.66 -4.28 -9.71
CA ILE A 210 -31.66 -5.31 -10.06
C ILE A 210 -31.73 -6.37 -8.95
N ALA A 211 -30.59 -6.88 -8.48
CA ALA A 211 -30.54 -7.90 -7.42
C ALA A 211 -31.06 -7.39 -6.06
N CYS A 212 -30.85 -6.11 -5.75
CA CYS A 212 -31.40 -5.47 -4.54
C CYS A 212 -32.93 -5.32 -4.59
N ASP A 213 -33.52 -5.27 -5.78
CA ASP A 213 -34.96 -5.24 -5.99
C ASP A 213 -35.52 -6.65 -6.22
N LYS A 214 -36.04 -7.25 -5.14
CA LYS A 214 -36.57 -8.62 -5.17
C LYS A 214 -37.70 -8.83 -6.18
N LEU A 215 -38.51 -7.81 -6.46
CA LEU A 215 -39.62 -7.94 -7.40
C LEU A 215 -39.14 -7.81 -8.85
N LEU A 216 -38.26 -6.84 -9.11
CA LEU A 216 -37.67 -6.66 -10.44
C LEU A 216 -36.85 -7.88 -10.86
N SER A 217 -35.98 -8.37 -9.97
CA SER A 217 -35.22 -9.60 -10.19
C SER A 217 -36.15 -10.77 -10.56
N LYS A 218 -37.26 -10.93 -9.84
CA LYS A 218 -38.21 -12.00 -10.11
C LYS A 218 -38.89 -11.87 -11.47
N ASN A 219 -39.32 -10.67 -11.84
CA ASN A 219 -39.95 -10.44 -13.14
C ASN A 219 -38.99 -10.80 -14.28
N ILE A 220 -37.72 -10.37 -14.21
CA ILE A 220 -36.69 -10.72 -15.19
C ILE A 220 -36.52 -12.24 -15.29
N LEU A 221 -36.49 -12.94 -14.16
CA LEU A 221 -36.37 -14.40 -14.15
C LEU A 221 -37.63 -15.09 -14.70
N MET A 222 -38.83 -14.60 -14.39
CA MET A 222 -40.09 -15.13 -14.95
C MET A 222 -40.15 -14.96 -16.47
N ASP A 223 -39.75 -13.80 -16.99
CA ASP A 223 -39.70 -13.53 -18.43
C ASP A 223 -38.74 -14.47 -19.17
N GLN A 224 -37.76 -15.03 -18.44
CA GLN A 224 -36.82 -16.04 -18.93
C GLN A 224 -37.28 -17.48 -18.63
N CYS A 225 -38.52 -17.69 -18.20
CA CYS A 225 -39.05 -19.00 -17.82
C CYS A 225 -38.21 -19.72 -16.74
N ILE A 226 -37.60 -18.96 -15.82
CA ILE A 226 -36.88 -19.50 -14.67
C ILE A 226 -37.86 -19.67 -13.50
N PRO A 227 -37.89 -20.83 -12.82
CA PRO A 227 -38.82 -21.07 -11.72
C PRO A 227 -38.48 -20.18 -10.54
N VAL A 228 -39.39 -19.27 -10.19
CA VAL A 228 -39.30 -18.39 -9.02
C VAL A 228 -40.57 -18.48 -8.19
N ALA A 229 -40.49 -18.12 -6.90
CA ALA A 229 -41.70 -17.96 -6.10
C ALA A 229 -42.53 -16.78 -6.62
N GLU A 230 -43.73 -17.05 -7.14
CA GLU A 230 -44.65 -16.02 -7.65
C GLU A 230 -44.99 -15.00 -6.57
N GLY A 231 -44.97 -13.72 -6.90
CA GLY A 231 -45.24 -12.66 -5.93
C GLY A 231 -45.54 -11.30 -6.55
N TYR A 232 -46.11 -10.43 -5.73
CA TYR A 232 -46.67 -9.15 -6.13
C TYR A 232 -46.33 -8.06 -5.11
N LYS A 233 -46.11 -6.82 -5.57
CA LYS A 233 -46.07 -5.64 -4.68
C LYS A 233 -47.44 -5.43 -4.03
N VAL A 234 -47.50 -5.10 -2.75
CA VAL A 234 -48.73 -4.77 -2.03
C VAL A 234 -48.89 -3.25 -1.96
N LYS A 235 -50.07 -2.72 -2.31
CA LYS A 235 -50.38 -1.28 -2.24
C LYS A 235 -51.16 -0.89 -0.98
N ASN A 236 -52.10 -1.72 -0.56
CA ASN A 236 -52.97 -1.50 0.60
C ASN A 236 -53.59 -2.82 1.08
N TYR A 237 -54.42 -2.78 2.12
CA TYR A 237 -55.07 -3.97 2.68
C TYR A 237 -55.98 -4.71 1.69
N ILE A 238 -56.72 -4.01 0.83
CA ILE A 238 -57.62 -4.66 -0.15
C ILE A 238 -56.78 -5.40 -1.19
N ASP A 239 -55.76 -4.73 -1.72
CA ASP A 239 -54.81 -5.29 -2.68
C ASP A 239 -54.03 -6.49 -2.10
N LEU A 240 -53.68 -6.44 -0.80
CA LEU A 240 -53.05 -7.54 -0.07
C LEU A 240 -53.92 -8.80 -0.09
N LEU A 241 -55.19 -8.66 0.29
CA LEU A 241 -56.12 -9.79 0.37
C LEU A 241 -56.41 -10.38 -1.00
N PHE A 242 -56.67 -9.52 -2.00
CA PHE A 242 -56.89 -9.96 -3.38
C PHE A 242 -55.68 -10.76 -3.92
N LYS A 243 -54.46 -10.29 -3.68
CA LYS A 243 -53.23 -10.98 -4.11
C LYS A 243 -52.99 -12.29 -3.36
N ALA A 244 -53.34 -12.36 -2.07
CA ALA A 244 -53.23 -13.58 -1.30
C ALA A 244 -54.17 -14.68 -1.81
N GLU A 245 -55.42 -14.33 -2.12
CA GLU A 245 -56.38 -15.28 -2.72
C GLU A 245 -55.89 -15.75 -4.10
N LYS A 246 -55.32 -14.85 -4.91
CA LYS A 246 -54.75 -15.22 -6.22
C LYS A 246 -53.57 -16.20 -6.09
N LEU A 247 -52.68 -15.98 -5.13
CA LEU A 247 -51.50 -16.84 -4.90
C LEU A 247 -51.87 -18.19 -4.25
N GLY A 248 -52.95 -18.20 -3.46
CA GLY A 248 -53.32 -19.29 -2.57
C GLY A 248 -52.47 -19.32 -1.29
N TYR A 249 -53.08 -19.74 -0.19
CA TYR A 249 -52.37 -19.95 1.07
C TYR A 249 -51.62 -21.30 1.09
N PRO A 250 -50.47 -21.41 1.78
CA PRO A 250 -49.82 -20.36 2.57
C PRO A 250 -49.01 -19.34 1.75
N VAL A 251 -48.84 -18.14 2.32
CA VAL A 251 -48.11 -17.00 1.70
C VAL A 251 -46.99 -16.47 2.60
N VAL A 252 -46.09 -15.68 2.01
CA VAL A 252 -44.99 -14.97 2.66
C VAL A 252 -45.17 -13.48 2.46
N LEU A 253 -44.96 -12.69 3.52
CA LEU A 253 -44.94 -11.23 3.46
C LEU A 253 -43.52 -10.73 3.73
N LYS A 254 -42.98 -9.88 2.85
CA LYS A 254 -41.62 -9.34 3.02
C LYS A 254 -41.43 -7.95 2.42
N PRO A 255 -40.43 -7.18 2.89
CA PRO A 255 -40.02 -5.95 2.22
C PRO A 255 -39.43 -6.24 0.84
N ARG A 256 -39.78 -5.41 -0.15
CA ARG A 256 -39.21 -5.45 -1.51
C ARG A 256 -37.69 -5.26 -1.46
N PHE A 257 -37.25 -4.19 -0.80
CA PHE A 257 -35.85 -3.88 -0.57
C PHE A 257 -35.40 -4.35 0.82
N GLY A 258 -34.14 -4.78 0.95
CA GLY A 258 -33.53 -5.11 2.25
C GLY A 258 -33.02 -6.54 2.36
N ASN A 259 -32.23 -6.79 3.40
CA ASN A 259 -31.34 -7.96 3.51
C ASN A 259 -31.54 -8.75 4.82
N GLN A 260 -30.95 -9.95 4.89
CA GLN A 260 -30.86 -10.78 6.11
C GLN A 260 -32.22 -11.22 6.70
N GLY A 261 -33.28 -11.26 5.91
CA GLY A 261 -34.60 -11.71 6.36
C GLY A 261 -35.30 -10.74 7.32
N LYS A 262 -34.84 -9.50 7.45
CA LYS A 262 -35.51 -8.49 8.29
C LYS A 262 -36.89 -8.15 7.72
N GLY A 263 -37.92 -8.25 8.56
CA GLY A 263 -39.31 -7.97 8.15
C GLY A 263 -39.98 -9.09 7.36
N VAL A 264 -39.33 -10.26 7.19
CA VAL A 264 -39.92 -11.41 6.51
C VAL A 264 -40.80 -12.20 7.47
N VAL A 265 -42.05 -12.43 7.10
CA VAL A 265 -43.00 -13.29 7.80
C VAL A 265 -43.41 -14.42 6.87
N VAL A 266 -43.07 -15.65 7.23
CA VAL A 266 -43.27 -16.84 6.40
C VAL A 266 -44.46 -17.69 6.89
N ASN A 267 -44.95 -18.59 6.03
CA ASN A 267 -45.96 -19.61 6.35
C ASN A 267 -47.25 -19.03 6.96
N ILE A 268 -47.75 -17.93 6.37
CA ILE A 268 -49.03 -17.33 6.75
C ILE A 268 -50.14 -18.18 6.14
N LYS A 269 -50.99 -18.80 6.97
CA LYS A 269 -51.91 -19.86 6.53
C LYS A 269 -53.33 -19.38 6.23
N ASN A 270 -53.69 -18.20 6.70
CA ASN A 270 -55.04 -17.67 6.55
C ASN A 270 -55.06 -16.14 6.57
N GLN A 271 -56.19 -15.57 6.17
CA GLN A 271 -56.43 -14.14 6.09
C GLN A 271 -56.19 -13.41 7.43
N LYS A 272 -56.59 -13.99 8.56
CA LYS A 272 -56.43 -13.36 9.88
C LYS A 272 -54.96 -13.18 10.25
N GLU A 273 -54.15 -14.21 10.04
CA GLU A 273 -52.70 -14.14 10.21
C GLU A 273 -52.06 -13.12 9.26
N LEU A 274 -52.53 -13.05 8.01
CA LEU A 274 -52.00 -12.13 7.00
C LEU A 274 -52.21 -10.66 7.37
N VAL A 275 -53.42 -10.29 7.79
CA VAL A 275 -53.74 -8.92 8.22
C VAL A 275 -52.89 -8.52 9.43
N ASN A 276 -52.75 -9.42 10.41
CA ASN A 276 -51.90 -9.18 11.58
C ASN A 276 -50.44 -8.98 11.19
N ALA A 277 -49.89 -9.86 10.34
CA ALA A 277 -48.52 -9.74 9.85
C ALA A 277 -48.28 -8.42 9.11
N TYR A 278 -49.19 -8.04 8.21
CA TYR A 278 -49.09 -6.80 7.45
C TYR A 278 -49.13 -5.56 8.36
N SER A 279 -50.00 -5.54 9.38
CA SER A 279 -50.07 -4.43 10.34
C SER A 279 -48.75 -4.18 11.09
N ILE A 280 -47.94 -5.23 11.27
CA ILE A 280 -46.64 -5.15 11.94
C ILE A 280 -45.55 -4.71 10.95
N VAL A 281 -45.53 -5.31 9.75
CA VAL A 281 -44.50 -5.03 8.73
C VAL A 281 -44.66 -3.61 8.18
N ASN A 282 -45.90 -3.17 7.90
CA ASN A 282 -46.21 -1.85 7.33
C ASN A 282 -45.88 -0.67 8.26
N LYS A 283 -45.70 -0.92 9.57
CA LYS A 283 -45.21 0.11 10.49
C LYS A 283 -43.72 0.42 10.31
N LYS A 284 -42.95 -0.50 9.73
CA LYS A 284 -41.48 -0.41 9.63
C LYS A 284 -40.98 -0.32 8.19
N PHE A 285 -41.76 -0.77 7.21
CA PHE A 285 -41.36 -0.85 5.82
C PHE A 285 -42.46 -0.30 4.92
N GLN A 286 -42.09 0.52 3.93
CA GLN A 286 -43.05 1.13 2.99
C GLN A 286 -43.32 0.25 1.77
N ASP A 287 -42.28 -0.34 1.17
CA ASP A 287 -42.43 -1.23 0.02
C ASP A 287 -42.51 -2.69 0.46
N ILE A 288 -43.73 -3.21 0.52
CA ILE A 288 -44.02 -4.59 0.91
C ILE A 288 -44.44 -5.40 -0.32
N MET A 289 -44.04 -6.65 -0.37
CA MET A 289 -44.51 -7.64 -1.33
C MET A 289 -45.06 -8.88 -0.62
N ILE A 290 -45.97 -9.56 -1.30
CA ILE A 290 -46.52 -10.86 -0.92
C ILE A 290 -46.10 -11.89 -1.98
N GLU A 291 -45.73 -13.10 -1.56
CA GLU A 291 -45.35 -14.17 -2.47
C GLU A 291 -45.86 -15.53 -1.97
N LYS A 292 -45.93 -16.50 -2.89
CA LYS A 292 -46.31 -17.88 -2.57
C LYS A 292 -45.27 -18.50 -1.63
N TYR A 293 -45.73 -19.18 -0.59
CA TYR A 293 -44.83 -19.94 0.28
C TYR A 293 -44.38 -21.22 -0.41
N ILE A 294 -43.08 -21.40 -0.57
CA ILE A 294 -42.47 -22.65 -1.04
C ILE A 294 -42.03 -23.47 0.16
N ASN A 295 -42.59 -24.66 0.30
CA ASN A 295 -42.18 -25.62 1.31
C ASN A 295 -41.00 -26.46 0.81
N GLY A 296 -39.88 -26.45 1.54
CA GLY A 296 -38.67 -27.16 1.14
C GLY A 296 -37.48 -26.87 2.03
N LYS A 297 -36.34 -27.46 1.68
CA LYS A 297 -35.04 -27.14 2.26
C LYS A 297 -34.46 -25.89 1.60
N ASP A 298 -33.78 -25.10 2.40
CA ASP A 298 -33.12 -23.86 1.97
C ASP A 298 -31.69 -24.14 1.51
N TYR A 299 -31.38 -23.83 0.25
CA TYR A 299 -30.04 -23.94 -0.33
C TYR A 299 -29.55 -22.60 -0.83
N ARG A 300 -28.24 -22.36 -0.65
CA ARG A 300 -27.51 -21.25 -1.25
C ARG A 300 -26.56 -21.82 -2.30
N ALA A 301 -26.78 -21.51 -3.56
CA ALA A 301 -25.80 -21.72 -4.63
C ALA A 301 -24.96 -20.46 -4.82
N CYS A 302 -23.65 -20.61 -5.01
CA CYS A 302 -22.74 -19.52 -5.35
C CYS A 302 -22.26 -19.71 -6.78
N VAL A 303 -22.50 -18.70 -7.61
CA VAL A 303 -22.07 -18.64 -9.01
C VAL A 303 -20.95 -17.62 -9.12
N VAL A 304 -19.86 -18.00 -9.77
CA VAL A 304 -18.73 -17.14 -10.09
C VAL A 304 -18.40 -17.37 -11.56
N ASP A 305 -18.24 -16.29 -12.33
CA ASP A 305 -17.90 -16.34 -13.75
C ASP A 305 -18.88 -17.21 -14.57
N GLY A 306 -20.17 -17.10 -14.23
CA GLY A 306 -21.24 -17.87 -14.88
C GLY A 306 -21.28 -19.37 -14.55
N LYS A 307 -20.48 -19.85 -13.59
CA LYS A 307 -20.45 -21.25 -13.15
C LYS A 307 -20.79 -21.43 -11.68
N VAL A 308 -21.59 -22.44 -11.36
CA VAL A 308 -21.86 -22.81 -9.95
C VAL A 308 -20.59 -23.42 -9.35
N VAL A 309 -19.97 -22.71 -8.40
CA VAL A 309 -18.72 -23.13 -7.76
C VAL A 309 -18.92 -23.78 -6.40
N ALA A 310 -20.05 -23.50 -5.74
CA ALA A 310 -20.40 -24.09 -4.46
C ALA A 310 -21.92 -24.07 -4.23
N VAL A 311 -22.43 -25.07 -3.51
CA VAL A 311 -23.82 -25.12 -3.05
C VAL A 311 -23.82 -25.58 -1.61
N ALA A 312 -24.62 -24.92 -0.75
CA ALA A 312 -24.76 -25.31 0.64
C ALA A 312 -26.23 -25.33 1.07
N GLN A 313 -26.66 -26.39 1.74
CA GLN A 313 -27.92 -26.39 2.46
C GLN A 313 -27.77 -25.58 3.74
N ARG A 314 -28.61 -24.58 3.95
CA ARG A 314 -28.65 -23.79 5.18
C ARG A 314 -29.68 -24.41 6.13
N ILE A 315 -29.28 -24.59 7.39
CA ILE A 315 -30.13 -25.16 8.43
C ILE A 315 -30.23 -24.13 9.57
N PRO A 316 -31.45 -23.78 10.01
CA PRO A 316 -31.64 -22.94 11.19
C PRO A 316 -30.95 -23.52 12.43
N PRO A 317 -30.54 -22.68 13.39
CA PRO A 317 -29.98 -23.18 14.64
C PRO A 317 -30.99 -24.08 15.34
N TYR A 318 -30.58 -25.26 15.79
CA TYR A 318 -31.44 -26.21 16.48
C TYR A 318 -30.71 -26.85 17.65
N ILE A 319 -31.47 -27.42 18.58
CA ILE A 319 -31.00 -28.30 19.66
C ILE A 319 -31.78 -29.62 19.61
N ILE A 320 -31.18 -30.67 20.16
CA ILE A 320 -31.81 -31.98 20.31
C ILE A 320 -31.99 -32.22 21.80
N GLY A 321 -33.20 -32.59 22.22
CA GLY A 321 -33.48 -32.94 23.60
C GLY A 321 -32.73 -34.21 24.02
N ASN A 322 -32.18 -34.19 25.23
CA ASN A 322 -31.52 -35.34 25.86
C ASN A 322 -32.35 -35.90 27.03
N GLY A 323 -33.61 -35.43 27.19
CA GLY A 323 -34.51 -35.81 28.29
C GLY A 323 -34.09 -35.34 29.69
N LYS A 324 -32.98 -34.60 29.83
CA LYS A 324 -32.38 -34.26 31.13
C LYS A 324 -32.07 -32.76 31.30
N SER A 325 -31.57 -32.12 30.27
CA SER A 325 -31.13 -30.72 30.29
C SER A 325 -32.22 -29.77 29.82
N THR A 326 -32.25 -28.59 30.41
CA THR A 326 -33.15 -27.52 29.97
C THR A 326 -32.73 -26.98 28.60
N ILE A 327 -33.66 -26.37 27.86
CA ILE A 327 -33.36 -25.68 26.60
C ILE A 327 -32.22 -24.67 26.75
N TYR A 328 -32.19 -23.93 27.87
CA TYR A 328 -31.10 -22.99 28.18
C TYR A 328 -29.72 -23.66 28.29
N GLU A 329 -29.66 -24.82 28.96
CA GLU A 329 -28.42 -25.60 29.10
C GLU A 329 -27.98 -26.20 27.76
N LEU A 330 -28.91 -26.73 26.97
CA LEU A 330 -28.63 -27.24 25.63
C LEU A 330 -28.08 -26.15 24.69
N ILE A 331 -28.61 -24.92 24.76
CA ILE A 331 -28.07 -23.78 24.01
C ILE A 331 -26.65 -23.42 24.49
N LYS A 332 -26.40 -23.48 25.81
CA LYS A 332 -25.06 -23.26 26.36
C LYS A 332 -24.09 -24.33 25.89
N GLU A 333 -24.49 -25.60 25.89
CA GLU A 333 -23.70 -26.72 25.39
C GLU A 333 -23.40 -26.58 23.90
N LEU A 334 -24.41 -26.25 23.08
CA LEU A 334 -24.23 -25.96 21.65
C LEU A 334 -23.17 -24.87 21.43
N ASN A 335 -23.18 -23.83 22.27
CA ASN A 335 -22.23 -22.72 22.19
C ASN A 335 -20.83 -23.03 22.79
N ARG A 336 -20.63 -24.20 23.42
CA ARG A 336 -19.29 -24.68 23.84
C ARG A 336 -18.48 -25.25 22.68
N ASP A 337 -19.09 -25.51 21.52
CA ASP A 337 -18.36 -25.90 20.30
C ASP A 337 -17.26 -24.87 20.01
N GLU A 338 -16.01 -25.31 20.00
CA GLU A 338 -14.85 -24.43 19.81
C GLU A 338 -14.86 -23.72 18.46
N ARG A 339 -15.64 -24.20 17.48
CA ARG A 339 -15.83 -23.56 16.18
C ARG A 339 -16.81 -22.38 16.23
N ARG A 340 -17.58 -22.21 17.32
CA ARG A 340 -18.52 -21.11 17.51
C ARG A 340 -17.87 -19.90 18.21
N GLY A 341 -17.93 -18.75 17.56
CA GLY A 341 -17.36 -17.49 18.03
C GLY A 341 -18.39 -16.36 18.09
N ASP A 342 -17.96 -15.20 18.55
CA ASP A 342 -18.80 -14.01 18.58
C ASP A 342 -18.71 -13.28 17.23
N GLY A 343 -19.87 -13.04 16.60
CA GLY A 343 -19.91 -12.41 15.28
C GLY A 343 -19.22 -13.26 14.21
N HIS A 344 -18.17 -12.71 13.59
CA HIS A 344 -17.45 -13.36 12.49
C HIS A 344 -16.10 -14.00 12.86
N GLU A 345 -15.73 -13.98 14.13
CA GLU A 345 -14.44 -14.44 14.67
C GLU A 345 -14.06 -15.88 14.30
N LYS A 346 -15.04 -16.80 14.33
CA LYS A 346 -14.83 -18.23 14.10
C LYS A 346 -15.71 -18.77 12.96
N PRO A 347 -15.47 -19.99 12.44
CA PRO A 347 -16.26 -20.60 11.36
C PRO A 347 -17.77 -20.64 11.60
N LEU A 348 -18.22 -20.80 12.84
CA LEU A 348 -19.63 -20.77 13.24
C LEU A 348 -19.89 -19.60 14.20
N THR A 349 -21.13 -19.13 14.27
CA THR A 349 -21.52 -18.04 15.18
C THR A 349 -22.27 -18.61 16.38
N LYS A 350 -22.03 -18.07 17.57
CA LYS A 350 -22.78 -18.45 18.78
C LYS A 350 -24.25 -18.06 18.66
N VAL A 351 -25.13 -18.93 19.14
CA VAL A 351 -26.57 -18.64 19.24
C VAL A 351 -26.81 -17.72 20.42
N LYS A 352 -27.24 -16.48 20.14
CA LYS A 352 -27.59 -15.50 21.17
C LYS A 352 -29.03 -15.68 21.64
N ILE A 353 -29.24 -15.64 22.95
CA ILE A 353 -30.57 -15.68 23.57
C ILE A 353 -31.14 -14.26 23.60
N ASP A 354 -31.81 -13.86 22.52
CA ASP A 354 -32.47 -12.56 22.37
C ASP A 354 -34.01 -12.70 22.36
N LYS A 355 -34.70 -11.58 22.14
CA LYS A 355 -36.18 -11.55 22.10
C LYS A 355 -36.74 -12.44 20.98
N ASP A 356 -36.09 -12.47 19.82
CA ASP A 356 -36.58 -13.24 18.67
C ASP A 356 -36.48 -14.75 18.91
N LEU A 357 -35.36 -15.23 19.46
CA LEU A 357 -35.21 -16.63 19.84
C LEU A 357 -36.23 -17.04 20.91
N LYS A 358 -36.44 -16.19 21.94
CA LYS A 358 -37.44 -16.45 22.98
C LYS A 358 -38.85 -16.52 22.40
N ASN A 359 -39.20 -15.60 21.50
CA ASN A 359 -40.50 -15.60 20.84
C ASN A 359 -40.71 -16.86 19.99
N ASN A 360 -39.68 -17.35 19.32
CA ASN A 360 -39.75 -18.59 18.53
C ASN A 360 -40.03 -19.80 19.43
N ILE A 361 -39.27 -19.95 20.52
CA ILE A 361 -39.45 -21.06 21.47
C ILE A 361 -40.84 -21.01 22.10
N ASN A 362 -41.33 -19.82 22.47
CA ASN A 362 -42.66 -19.65 23.03
C ASN A 362 -43.77 -20.01 22.04
N LYS A 363 -43.61 -19.72 20.74
CA LYS A 363 -44.58 -20.09 19.70
C LYS A 363 -44.70 -21.60 19.53
N GLU A 364 -43.61 -22.33 19.73
CA GLU A 364 -43.57 -23.81 19.75
C GLU A 364 -44.10 -24.39 21.08
N GLY A 365 -44.57 -23.55 22.01
CA GLY A 365 -45.18 -23.97 23.28
C GLY A 365 -44.18 -24.26 24.40
N TYR A 366 -42.89 -23.93 24.22
CA TYR A 366 -41.84 -24.21 25.21
C TYR A 366 -41.32 -22.94 25.90
N THR A 367 -40.56 -23.11 26.97
CA THR A 367 -39.81 -22.02 27.64
C THR A 367 -38.35 -22.41 27.81
N LEU A 368 -37.46 -21.44 28.07
CA LEU A 368 -36.03 -21.73 28.25
C LEU A 368 -35.71 -22.73 29.37
N GLY A 369 -36.58 -22.85 30.38
CA GLY A 369 -36.43 -23.81 31.48
C GLY A 369 -37.02 -25.19 31.22
N TYR A 370 -37.67 -25.41 30.07
CA TYR A 370 -38.28 -26.69 29.72
C TYR A 370 -37.22 -27.75 29.35
N ILE A 371 -37.44 -29.00 29.75
CA ILE A 371 -36.61 -30.15 29.38
C ILE A 371 -37.23 -30.83 28.16
N LEU A 372 -36.53 -30.79 27.03
CA LEU A 372 -37.03 -31.39 25.79
C LEU A 372 -36.96 -32.93 25.86
N PRO A 373 -37.99 -33.64 25.35
CA PRO A 373 -37.96 -35.08 25.21
C PRO A 373 -36.72 -35.56 24.45
N GLU A 374 -36.22 -36.73 24.80
CA GLU A 374 -35.04 -37.31 24.14
C GLU A 374 -35.27 -37.49 22.64
N GLY A 375 -34.31 -37.03 21.83
CA GLY A 375 -34.37 -37.08 20.37
C GLY A 375 -35.24 -36.01 19.71
N TYR A 376 -35.98 -35.20 20.47
CA TYR A 376 -36.81 -34.14 19.89
C TYR A 376 -35.94 -32.99 19.37
N LYS A 377 -36.06 -32.67 18.08
CA LYS A 377 -35.35 -31.55 17.44
C LYS A 377 -36.17 -30.27 17.55
N LEU A 378 -35.69 -29.29 18.32
CA LEU A 378 -36.29 -27.96 18.40
C LEU A 378 -35.47 -26.94 17.60
N GLU A 379 -36.10 -26.30 16.62
CA GLU A 379 -35.50 -25.18 15.89
C GLU A 379 -35.61 -23.90 16.73
N LEU A 380 -34.48 -23.22 16.91
CA LEU A 380 -34.38 -22.04 17.78
C LEU A 380 -34.79 -20.76 17.05
N ARG A 381 -34.77 -20.76 15.71
CA ARG A 381 -35.15 -19.64 14.84
C ARG A 381 -35.72 -20.16 13.52
N HIS A 382 -36.53 -19.34 12.86
CA HIS A 382 -37.06 -19.64 11.52
C HIS A 382 -36.07 -19.36 10.38
N ASN A 383 -35.07 -18.49 10.57
CA ASN A 383 -34.10 -18.17 9.52
C ASN A 383 -32.85 -19.05 9.60
N ALA A 384 -32.34 -19.48 8.45
CA ALA A 384 -31.13 -20.30 8.35
C ALA A 384 -29.84 -19.45 8.26
N ASN A 385 -29.87 -18.22 8.78
CA ASN A 385 -28.75 -17.29 8.70
C ASN A 385 -27.61 -17.71 9.63
N LEU A 386 -26.41 -17.86 9.07
CA LEU A 386 -25.20 -18.18 9.85
C LEU A 386 -24.93 -17.15 10.96
N SER A 387 -25.23 -15.86 10.71
CA SER A 387 -25.05 -14.77 11.70
C SER A 387 -25.91 -14.94 12.97
N THR A 388 -26.95 -15.77 12.90
CA THR A 388 -27.85 -16.06 14.03
C THR A 388 -27.60 -17.45 14.66
N GLY A 389 -26.54 -18.12 14.21
CA GLY A 389 -26.09 -19.42 14.70
C GLY A 389 -26.53 -20.62 13.86
N GLY A 390 -27.15 -20.39 12.69
CA GLY A 390 -27.42 -21.43 11.71
C GLY A 390 -26.14 -22.11 11.19
N VAL A 391 -26.31 -23.27 10.56
CA VAL A 391 -25.22 -24.08 10.02
C VAL A 391 -25.41 -24.34 8.53
N ALA A 392 -24.32 -24.63 7.83
CA ALA A 392 -24.32 -24.92 6.40
C ALA A 392 -23.73 -26.31 6.13
N ILE A 393 -24.38 -27.10 5.29
CA ILE A 393 -23.88 -28.40 4.82
C ILE A 393 -23.53 -28.28 3.34
N ASP A 394 -22.32 -28.66 2.95
CA ASP A 394 -21.92 -28.67 1.53
C ASP A 394 -22.78 -29.66 0.74
N CYS A 395 -23.34 -29.19 -0.38
CA CYS A 395 -24.17 -29.96 -1.30
C CYS A 395 -23.71 -29.75 -2.76
N THR A 396 -22.49 -29.24 -2.96
CA THR A 396 -21.97 -28.89 -4.30
C THR A 396 -21.91 -30.08 -5.25
N ASP A 397 -21.52 -31.25 -4.74
CA ASP A 397 -21.44 -32.48 -5.55
C ASP A 397 -22.83 -33.16 -5.69
N LEU A 398 -23.85 -32.70 -4.95
CA LEU A 398 -25.19 -33.29 -4.94
C LEU A 398 -26.17 -32.62 -5.91
N ILE A 399 -25.96 -31.34 -6.26
CA ILE A 399 -26.85 -30.61 -7.18
C ILE A 399 -26.91 -31.31 -8.54
N CYS A 400 -28.12 -31.54 -9.06
CA CYS A 400 -28.31 -32.07 -10.41
C CYS A 400 -27.93 -31.06 -11.49
N THR A 401 -27.68 -31.55 -12.70
CA THR A 401 -27.25 -30.74 -13.85
C THR A 401 -28.29 -29.68 -14.22
N GLU A 402 -29.57 -30.05 -14.22
CA GLU A 402 -30.67 -29.17 -14.63
C GLU A 402 -30.82 -27.99 -13.67
N THR A 403 -30.81 -28.24 -12.35
CA THR A 403 -30.87 -27.16 -11.36
C THR A 403 -29.60 -26.31 -11.37
N ARG A 404 -28.43 -26.92 -11.65
CA ARG A 404 -27.17 -26.17 -11.84
C ARG A 404 -27.27 -25.21 -13.03
N GLU A 405 -27.76 -25.68 -14.18
CA GLU A 405 -27.97 -24.86 -15.37
C GLU A 405 -28.97 -23.73 -15.12
N VAL A 406 -30.04 -23.97 -14.34
CA VAL A 406 -30.96 -22.91 -13.89
C VAL A 406 -30.20 -21.84 -13.11
N CYS A 407 -29.33 -22.20 -12.17
CA CYS A 407 -28.51 -21.23 -11.44
C CYS A 407 -27.56 -20.43 -12.34
N GLU A 408 -26.92 -21.08 -13.32
CA GLU A 408 -26.06 -20.39 -14.29
C GLU A 408 -26.87 -19.43 -15.17
N ARG A 409 -28.10 -19.81 -15.57
CA ARG A 409 -29.04 -18.95 -16.30
C ARG A 409 -29.51 -17.76 -15.48
N VAL A 410 -29.78 -17.95 -14.18
CA VAL A 410 -30.15 -16.86 -13.25
C VAL A 410 -29.05 -15.79 -13.21
N ALA A 411 -27.79 -16.19 -13.06
CA ALA A 411 -26.67 -15.24 -13.03
C ALA A 411 -26.56 -14.43 -14.33
N LYS A 412 -26.72 -15.11 -15.49
CA LYS A 412 -26.73 -14.47 -16.81
C LYS A 412 -27.92 -13.52 -17.01
N ALA A 413 -29.12 -13.93 -16.59
CA ALA A 413 -30.34 -13.13 -16.75
C ALA A 413 -30.28 -11.81 -15.96
N ILE A 414 -29.69 -11.84 -14.76
CA ILE A 414 -29.49 -10.63 -13.94
C ILE A 414 -28.25 -9.84 -14.39
N GLY A 415 -27.27 -10.50 -15.01
CA GLY A 415 -26.01 -9.89 -15.45
C GLY A 415 -24.94 -9.81 -14.35
N LEU A 416 -24.97 -10.72 -13.37
CA LEU A 416 -23.99 -10.76 -12.29
C LEU A 416 -22.86 -11.77 -12.59
N ASN A 417 -21.63 -11.32 -12.44
CA ASN A 417 -20.42 -12.15 -12.52
C ASN A 417 -20.19 -12.98 -11.25
N ILE A 418 -20.58 -12.46 -10.09
CA ILE A 418 -20.56 -13.15 -8.80
C ILE A 418 -21.94 -12.99 -8.16
N CYS A 419 -22.61 -14.09 -7.82
CA CYS A 419 -23.88 -14.02 -7.10
C CYS A 419 -24.13 -15.22 -6.19
N GLY A 420 -24.97 -14.99 -5.19
CA GLY A 420 -25.54 -16.04 -4.35
C GLY A 420 -27.02 -16.20 -4.64
N ILE A 421 -27.44 -17.39 -5.01
CA ILE A 421 -28.82 -17.71 -5.39
C ILE A 421 -29.43 -18.56 -4.28
N ASP A 422 -30.56 -18.10 -3.73
CA ASP A 422 -31.33 -18.85 -2.76
C ASP A 422 -32.39 -19.69 -3.46
N ILE A 423 -32.40 -20.98 -3.13
CA ILE A 423 -33.25 -22.00 -3.75
C ILE A 423 -34.01 -22.70 -2.64
N CYS A 424 -35.32 -22.81 -2.80
CA CYS A 424 -36.15 -23.63 -1.92
C CYS A 424 -36.67 -24.84 -2.70
N CYS A 425 -36.25 -26.04 -2.30
CA CYS A 425 -36.69 -27.30 -2.91
C CYS A 425 -36.61 -28.46 -1.92
N SER A 426 -37.34 -29.54 -2.18
CA SER A 426 -37.33 -30.75 -1.35
C SER A 426 -35.99 -31.49 -1.41
N ASP A 427 -35.36 -31.53 -2.59
CA ASP A 427 -34.14 -32.28 -2.87
C ASP A 427 -33.35 -31.64 -4.02
N ILE A 428 -32.16 -31.08 -3.72
CA ILE A 428 -31.32 -30.39 -4.70
C ILE A 428 -30.72 -31.34 -5.75
N SER A 429 -30.73 -32.65 -5.48
CA SER A 429 -30.24 -33.69 -6.40
C SER A 429 -31.22 -34.07 -7.50
N LYS A 430 -32.40 -33.43 -7.54
CA LYS A 430 -33.42 -33.62 -8.57
C LYS A 430 -33.75 -32.27 -9.23
N PRO A 431 -34.24 -32.29 -10.49
CA PRO A 431 -34.74 -31.08 -11.12
C PRO A 431 -35.84 -30.41 -10.30
N LEU A 432 -35.87 -29.07 -10.31
CA LEU A 432 -36.88 -28.29 -9.59
C LEU A 432 -38.29 -28.63 -10.08
N LYS A 433 -39.19 -28.93 -9.14
CA LYS A 433 -40.59 -29.28 -9.43
C LYS A 433 -41.49 -28.05 -9.52
N GLU A 434 -42.72 -28.27 -10.00
CA GLU A 434 -43.81 -27.31 -9.89
C GLU A 434 -44.07 -26.99 -8.40
N ASN A 435 -43.92 -25.71 -8.02
CA ASN A 435 -43.89 -25.17 -6.65
C ASN A 435 -42.54 -25.19 -5.90
N GLU A 436 -41.42 -25.47 -6.58
CA GLU A 436 -40.06 -25.20 -6.07
C GLU A 436 -39.41 -24.09 -6.90
N GLY A 437 -38.37 -23.43 -6.39
CA GLY A 437 -37.73 -22.38 -7.20
C GLY A 437 -36.78 -21.46 -6.49
N ILE A 438 -36.38 -20.42 -7.23
CA ILE A 438 -35.50 -19.35 -6.77
C ILE A 438 -36.27 -18.37 -5.89
N MET A 439 -35.72 -18.10 -4.70
CA MET A 439 -36.31 -17.21 -3.70
C MET A 439 -35.77 -15.78 -3.82
N GLU A 440 -34.44 -15.65 -3.98
CA GLU A 440 -33.72 -14.38 -4.10
C GLU A 440 -32.35 -14.57 -4.76
N VAL A 441 -31.81 -13.49 -5.32
CA VAL A 441 -30.45 -13.39 -5.88
C VAL A 441 -29.71 -12.29 -5.14
N ASN A 442 -28.47 -12.54 -4.72
CA ASN A 442 -27.66 -11.61 -3.94
C ASN A 442 -26.38 -11.28 -4.70
N ALA A 443 -26.09 -9.99 -4.91
CA ALA A 443 -24.91 -9.52 -5.63
C ALA A 443 -23.60 -9.57 -4.81
N ALA A 444 -23.70 -9.50 -3.47
CA ALA A 444 -22.55 -9.62 -2.56
C ALA A 444 -22.67 -10.88 -1.67
N PRO A 445 -22.58 -12.10 -2.24
CA PRO A 445 -22.78 -13.32 -1.47
C PRO A 445 -21.72 -13.50 -0.37
N GLY A 446 -22.16 -13.92 0.81
CA GLY A 446 -21.25 -14.36 1.86
C GLY A 446 -20.67 -15.74 1.54
N ILE A 447 -19.35 -15.84 1.36
CA ILE A 447 -18.70 -17.09 0.92
C ILE A 447 -18.25 -17.99 2.07
N ARG A 448 -18.28 -17.47 3.31
CA ARG A 448 -17.83 -18.19 4.52
C ARG A 448 -18.51 -19.55 4.68
N MET A 449 -19.79 -19.67 4.34
CA MET A 449 -20.55 -20.91 4.48
C MET A 449 -20.04 -22.04 3.58
N HIS A 450 -19.45 -21.68 2.44
CA HIS A 450 -18.87 -22.62 1.49
C HIS A 450 -17.42 -22.97 1.85
N GLN A 451 -16.67 -22.01 2.39
CA GLN A 451 -15.28 -22.23 2.81
C GLN A 451 -15.18 -23.05 4.10
N TYR A 452 -16.10 -22.84 5.03
CA TYR A 452 -16.11 -23.53 6.33
C TYR A 452 -17.50 -24.10 6.62
N PRO A 453 -17.94 -25.12 5.86
CA PRO A 453 -19.22 -25.75 6.12
C PRO A 453 -19.17 -26.52 7.45
N TYR A 454 -20.31 -26.63 8.12
CA TYR A 454 -20.44 -27.45 9.33
C TYR A 454 -20.22 -28.94 9.04
N LYS A 455 -20.67 -29.40 7.87
CA LYS A 455 -20.50 -30.78 7.38
C LYS A 455 -20.29 -30.76 5.85
N GLY A 456 -19.45 -31.67 5.36
CA GLY A 456 -19.13 -31.81 3.94
C GLY A 456 -17.78 -31.17 3.56
N LYS A 457 -17.50 -31.00 2.26
CA LYS A 457 -16.19 -30.53 1.78
C LYS A 457 -16.13 -29.01 1.78
N SER A 458 -14.99 -28.45 2.20
CA SER A 458 -14.68 -27.02 2.01
C SER A 458 -14.57 -26.69 0.52
N ARG A 459 -15.20 -25.60 0.10
CA ARG A 459 -15.14 -25.06 -1.27
C ARG A 459 -14.46 -23.70 -1.26
N ASN A 460 -13.32 -23.60 -1.94
CA ASN A 460 -12.55 -22.36 -2.00
C ASN A 460 -13.14 -21.38 -3.04
N VAL A 461 -14.27 -20.77 -2.70
CA VAL A 461 -14.95 -19.78 -3.57
C VAL A 461 -14.06 -18.54 -3.79
N ALA A 462 -13.27 -18.13 -2.79
CA ALA A 462 -12.31 -17.04 -2.95
C ALA A 462 -11.30 -17.31 -4.06
N LYS A 463 -10.85 -18.56 -4.24
CA LYS A 463 -9.98 -18.95 -5.35
C LYS A 463 -10.65 -18.69 -6.69
N ALA A 464 -11.89 -19.12 -6.86
CA ALA A 464 -12.65 -18.90 -8.10
C ALA A 464 -12.84 -17.40 -8.41
N ILE A 465 -13.10 -16.58 -7.38
CA ILE A 465 -13.22 -15.11 -7.56
C ILE A 465 -11.89 -14.52 -8.03
N VAL A 466 -10.77 -14.87 -7.39
CA VAL A 466 -9.46 -14.35 -7.80
C VAL A 466 -9.04 -14.91 -9.17
N ASP A 467 -9.36 -16.16 -9.49
CA ASP A 467 -9.14 -16.73 -10.84
C ASP A 467 -9.93 -15.95 -11.90
N MET A 468 -11.18 -15.58 -11.61
CA MET A 468 -12.00 -14.77 -12.51
C MET A 468 -11.37 -13.40 -12.77
N MET A 469 -10.87 -12.74 -11.72
CA MET A 469 -10.28 -11.41 -11.79
C MET A 469 -8.92 -11.37 -12.49
N PHE A 470 -8.13 -12.45 -12.38
CA PHE A 470 -6.74 -12.51 -12.82
C PHE A 470 -6.49 -13.68 -13.78
N LYS A 471 -7.33 -13.80 -14.83
CA LYS A 471 -7.20 -14.84 -15.86
C LYS A 471 -6.00 -14.61 -16.78
N GLU A 472 -5.82 -13.37 -17.22
CA GLU A 472 -4.88 -13.00 -18.28
C GLU A 472 -3.57 -12.42 -17.74
N TYR A 473 -3.55 -12.01 -16.48
CA TYR A 473 -2.42 -11.33 -15.86
C TYR A 473 -2.29 -11.67 -14.38
N ASP A 474 -1.08 -11.47 -13.86
CA ASP A 474 -0.64 -11.77 -12.50
C ASP A 474 -0.85 -10.63 -11.48
N GLY A 475 -1.61 -9.60 -11.87
CA GLY A 475 -1.88 -8.41 -11.05
C GLY A 475 -0.69 -7.47 -10.85
N ASN A 476 0.48 -7.76 -11.44
CA ASN A 476 1.70 -6.97 -11.26
C ASN A 476 2.07 -6.24 -12.55
N ILE A 477 2.30 -4.93 -12.47
CA ILE A 477 3.01 -4.17 -13.50
C ILE A 477 4.51 -4.17 -13.20
N PRO A 478 5.40 -4.03 -14.20
CA PRO A 478 6.81 -3.84 -13.94
C PRO A 478 7.06 -2.57 -13.10
N ILE A 479 7.89 -2.70 -12.07
CA ILE A 479 8.30 -1.59 -11.20
C ILE A 479 9.82 -1.46 -11.25
N ILE A 480 10.29 -0.28 -11.65
CA ILE A 480 11.67 0.16 -11.42
C ILE A 480 11.67 1.17 -10.29
N SER A 481 12.49 0.94 -9.27
CA SER A 481 12.63 1.87 -8.13
C SER A 481 14.06 2.38 -8.04
N ILE A 482 14.22 3.70 -7.97
CA ILE A 482 15.50 4.39 -8.07
C ILE A 482 15.77 5.17 -6.80
N THR A 483 16.95 4.96 -6.21
CA THR A 483 17.47 5.79 -5.14
C THR A 483 18.97 6.10 -5.35
N GLY A 484 19.47 7.03 -4.53
CA GLY A 484 20.85 7.52 -4.57
C GLY A 484 20.94 8.95 -4.08
N THR A 485 22.15 9.47 -3.92
CA THR A 485 22.33 10.88 -3.55
C THR A 485 22.11 11.77 -4.78
N ASN A 486 22.84 11.53 -5.85
CA ASN A 486 22.75 12.28 -7.11
C ASN A 486 22.32 11.37 -8.29
N GLY A 487 21.85 11.97 -9.38
CA GLY A 487 21.55 11.24 -10.63
C GLY A 487 20.19 10.52 -10.70
N LYS A 488 19.45 10.44 -9.58
CA LYS A 488 18.13 9.80 -9.50
C LYS A 488 17.16 10.31 -10.58
N THR A 489 16.88 11.61 -10.60
CA THR A 489 15.90 12.21 -11.52
C THR A 489 16.27 12.01 -12.98
N THR A 490 17.54 12.19 -13.34
CA THR A 490 18.01 11.96 -14.72
C THR A 490 17.83 10.50 -15.12
N THR A 491 18.23 9.57 -14.25
CA THR A 491 18.07 8.12 -14.48
C THR A 491 16.59 7.74 -14.62
N THR A 492 15.73 8.23 -13.73
CA THR A 492 14.28 8.02 -13.77
C THR A 492 13.67 8.52 -15.08
N ARG A 493 14.03 9.74 -15.52
CA ARG A 493 13.52 10.34 -16.77
C ARG A 493 14.01 9.61 -18.01
N LEU A 494 15.28 9.18 -18.05
CA LEU A 494 15.82 8.35 -19.14
C LEU A 494 15.04 7.04 -19.29
N ILE A 495 14.87 6.31 -18.18
CA ILE A 495 14.14 5.03 -18.17
C ILE A 495 12.70 5.24 -18.61
N ALA A 496 12.01 6.25 -18.06
CA ALA A 496 10.64 6.56 -18.43
C ALA A 496 10.50 6.96 -19.91
N HIS A 497 11.43 7.77 -20.43
CA HIS A 497 11.44 8.16 -21.83
C HIS A 497 11.60 6.96 -22.77
N ILE A 498 12.56 6.08 -22.50
CA ILE A 498 12.83 4.92 -23.35
C ILE A 498 11.66 3.92 -23.31
N LEU A 499 11.05 3.71 -22.14
CA LEU A 499 9.85 2.89 -22.02
C LEU A 499 8.66 3.51 -22.76
N SER A 500 8.45 4.82 -22.65
CA SER A 500 7.43 5.54 -23.42
C SER A 500 7.70 5.44 -24.94
N PHE A 501 8.97 5.53 -25.36
CA PHE A 501 9.39 5.36 -26.75
C PHE A 501 9.07 3.95 -27.28
N SER A 502 9.13 2.93 -26.42
CA SER A 502 8.70 1.56 -26.74
C SER A 502 7.17 1.34 -26.76
N GLY A 503 6.38 2.42 -26.59
CA GLY A 503 4.92 2.40 -26.64
C GLY A 503 4.22 2.10 -25.32
N LYS A 504 4.93 2.10 -24.18
CA LYS A 504 4.36 1.86 -22.85
C LYS A 504 3.81 3.13 -22.22
N LYS A 505 2.67 3.03 -21.55
CA LYS A 505 2.16 4.09 -20.67
C LYS A 505 2.88 4.06 -19.32
N VAL A 506 3.85 4.95 -19.17
CA VAL A 506 4.69 5.01 -17.97
C VAL A 506 4.08 5.92 -16.90
N GLY A 507 4.06 5.45 -15.66
CA GLY A 507 3.84 6.26 -14.47
C GLY A 507 5.17 6.55 -13.78
N MET A 508 5.48 7.82 -13.54
CA MET A 508 6.79 8.26 -13.05
C MET A 508 6.67 9.21 -11.86
N THR A 509 7.51 9.03 -10.84
CA THR A 509 7.68 10.01 -9.76
C THR A 509 9.08 10.60 -9.79
N THR A 510 9.21 11.91 -9.58
CA THR A 510 10.50 12.62 -9.55
C THR A 510 10.50 13.75 -8.52
N THR A 511 11.65 14.40 -8.29
CA THR A 511 11.71 15.67 -7.53
C THR A 511 10.87 16.78 -8.16
N GLY A 512 10.53 16.70 -9.45
CA GLY A 512 9.75 17.72 -10.16
C GLY A 512 8.25 17.47 -10.22
N GLY A 513 7.79 16.24 -9.95
CA GLY A 513 6.37 15.92 -9.98
C GLY A 513 6.04 14.45 -10.29
N ILE A 514 4.74 14.17 -10.29
CA ILE A 514 4.12 12.90 -10.70
C ILE A 514 3.67 13.05 -12.15
N TYR A 515 4.07 12.09 -12.98
CA TYR A 515 3.76 12.07 -14.40
C TYR A 515 3.06 10.75 -14.75
N ILE A 516 1.99 10.83 -15.54
CA ILE A 516 1.30 9.68 -16.11
C ILE A 516 1.30 9.88 -17.62
N ASN A 517 1.90 8.95 -18.36
CA ASN A 517 1.99 8.99 -19.81
C ASN A 517 2.51 10.35 -20.33
N ASN A 518 3.68 10.77 -19.82
CA ASN A 518 4.34 12.06 -20.09
C ASN A 518 3.58 13.34 -19.67
N LYS A 519 2.40 13.23 -19.06
CA LYS A 519 1.65 14.37 -18.52
C LYS A 519 1.91 14.56 -17.04
N CYS A 520 2.40 15.73 -16.64
CA CYS A 520 2.53 16.11 -15.23
C CYS A 520 1.13 16.29 -14.63
N ILE A 521 0.77 15.45 -13.65
CA ILE A 521 -0.52 15.53 -12.95
C ILE A 521 -0.40 16.22 -11.58
N ASN A 522 0.81 16.31 -11.04
CA ASN A 522 1.09 17.02 -9.79
C ASN A 522 2.55 17.49 -9.77
N LYS A 523 2.79 18.78 -9.52
CA LYS A 523 4.14 19.38 -9.42
C LYS A 523 4.64 19.37 -7.97
N GLY A 524 5.95 19.24 -7.78
CA GLY A 524 6.63 19.33 -6.49
C GLY A 524 7.49 18.11 -6.17
N ASP A 525 8.11 18.09 -5.00
CA ASP A 525 8.91 16.95 -4.56
C ASP A 525 8.02 15.74 -4.25
N THR A 526 8.00 14.80 -5.19
CA THR A 526 7.09 13.64 -5.17
C THR A 526 7.85 12.33 -5.02
N THR A 527 8.99 12.36 -4.34
CA THR A 527 9.91 11.21 -4.18
C THR A 527 9.61 10.33 -2.96
N GLY A 528 8.34 10.21 -2.56
CA GLY A 528 7.90 9.50 -1.35
C GLY A 528 6.75 8.52 -1.57
N TYR A 529 6.36 7.84 -0.49
CA TYR A 529 5.37 6.75 -0.49
C TYR A 529 4.05 7.10 -1.19
N TYR A 530 3.42 8.22 -0.82
CA TYR A 530 2.10 8.58 -1.34
C TYR A 530 2.11 8.88 -2.84
N SER A 531 3.16 9.54 -3.33
CA SER A 531 3.30 9.84 -4.76
C SER A 531 3.44 8.58 -5.61
N ALA A 532 4.26 7.64 -5.13
CA ALA A 532 4.42 6.36 -5.80
C ALA A 532 3.17 5.48 -5.64
N LYS A 533 2.45 5.55 -4.51
CA LYS A 533 1.12 4.94 -4.36
C LYS A 533 0.14 5.47 -5.43
N THR A 534 0.11 6.78 -5.68
CA THR A 534 -0.72 7.39 -6.73
C THR A 534 -0.47 6.75 -8.10
N VAL A 535 0.81 6.56 -8.46
CA VAL A 535 1.20 5.87 -9.70
C VAL A 535 0.72 4.41 -9.71
N LEU A 536 0.98 3.67 -8.63
CA LEU A 536 0.63 2.25 -8.52
C LEU A 536 -0.89 1.99 -8.47
N THR A 537 -1.70 2.97 -8.11
CA THR A 537 -3.18 2.87 -8.13
C THR A 537 -3.82 3.42 -9.41
N ASN A 538 -3.05 4.01 -10.32
CA ASN A 538 -3.58 4.58 -11.56
C ASN A 538 -3.73 3.51 -12.65
N LYS A 539 -4.95 3.31 -13.15
CA LYS A 539 -5.29 2.27 -14.15
C LYS A 539 -4.71 2.51 -15.55
N GLU A 540 -4.15 3.68 -15.84
CA GLU A 540 -3.48 3.94 -17.13
C GLU A 540 -2.03 3.45 -17.15
N VAL A 541 -1.44 3.14 -16.00
CA VAL A 541 -0.02 2.82 -15.87
C VAL A 541 0.24 1.35 -16.20
N GLU A 542 1.07 1.13 -17.22
CA GLU A 542 1.57 -0.19 -17.62
C GLU A 542 2.92 -0.53 -16.99
N VAL A 543 3.75 0.48 -16.69
CA VAL A 543 5.07 0.35 -16.04
C VAL A 543 5.30 1.53 -15.09
N ALA A 544 5.79 1.27 -13.89
CA ALA A 544 6.09 2.30 -12.89
C ALA A 544 7.60 2.56 -12.78
N VAL A 545 8.00 3.83 -12.83
CA VAL A 545 9.40 4.28 -12.66
C VAL A 545 9.46 5.25 -11.49
N LEU A 546 9.88 4.76 -10.33
CA LEU A 546 9.67 5.41 -9.04
C LEU A 546 10.98 5.96 -8.46
N GLU A 547 11.17 7.28 -8.51
CA GLU A 547 12.22 7.94 -7.73
C GLU A 547 11.85 7.97 -6.25
N LEU A 548 12.73 7.45 -5.39
CA LEU A 548 12.57 7.44 -3.94
C LEU A 548 13.77 8.11 -3.26
N ALA A 549 13.51 9.23 -2.59
CA ALA A 549 14.51 9.95 -1.82
C ALA A 549 14.62 9.43 -0.38
N ARG A 550 15.74 9.76 0.27
CA ARG A 550 16.04 9.40 1.66
C ARG A 550 14.88 9.77 2.61
N GLY A 551 14.35 10.98 2.47
CA GLY A 551 13.24 11.48 3.30
C GLY A 551 11.99 10.61 3.20
N GLY A 552 11.61 10.21 1.98
CA GLY A 552 10.47 9.32 1.74
C GLY A 552 10.66 7.93 2.37
N LEU A 553 11.84 7.33 2.19
CA LEU A 553 12.16 6.00 2.74
C LEU A 553 12.12 5.98 4.28
N ILE A 554 12.62 7.02 4.94
CA ILE A 554 12.63 7.11 6.42
C ILE A 554 11.24 7.43 6.98
N ARG A 555 10.46 8.25 6.26
CA ARG A 555 9.16 8.71 6.73
C ARG A 555 8.08 7.64 6.58
N ASP A 556 8.04 6.95 5.45
CA ASP A 556 6.90 6.11 5.09
C ASP A 556 7.31 4.72 4.56
N GLY A 557 8.59 4.53 4.22
CA GLY A 557 9.07 3.28 3.61
C GLY A 557 8.70 3.16 2.12
N LEU A 558 8.54 1.92 1.66
CA LEU A 558 8.21 1.59 0.27
C LEU A 558 6.69 1.42 0.07
N PRO A 559 6.14 1.93 -1.05
CA PRO A 559 4.73 1.80 -1.39
C PRO A 559 4.39 0.52 -2.16
N TYR A 560 5.40 -0.30 -2.47
CA TYR A 560 5.27 -1.59 -3.13
C TYR A 560 5.88 -2.69 -2.26
N ASP A 561 5.49 -3.95 -2.53
CA ASP A 561 6.12 -5.10 -1.87
C ASP A 561 7.46 -5.45 -2.51
N LEU A 562 7.48 -5.78 -3.79
CA LEU A 562 8.71 -6.09 -4.53
C LEU A 562 8.74 -5.40 -5.90
N ALA A 563 9.87 -4.80 -6.23
CA ALA A 563 10.16 -4.26 -7.56
C ALA A 563 10.82 -5.30 -8.47
N ASP A 564 10.71 -5.11 -9.78
CA ASP A 564 11.42 -5.91 -10.78
C ASP A 564 12.89 -5.45 -10.89
N VAL A 565 13.10 -4.13 -10.76
CA VAL A 565 14.43 -3.53 -10.77
C VAL A 565 14.57 -2.51 -9.64
N GLY A 566 15.63 -2.64 -8.84
CA GLY A 566 16.07 -1.64 -7.87
C GLY A 566 17.36 -0.98 -8.36
N ILE A 567 17.48 0.35 -8.30
CA ILE A 567 18.68 1.08 -8.74
C ILE A 567 19.24 1.90 -7.57
N ILE A 568 20.54 1.77 -7.33
CA ILE A 568 21.31 2.61 -6.41
C ILE A 568 22.39 3.31 -7.23
N THR A 569 22.19 4.61 -7.50
CA THR A 569 23.08 5.38 -8.40
C THR A 569 24.43 5.72 -7.75
N ASN A 570 24.41 6.19 -6.51
CA ASN A 570 25.57 6.50 -5.66
C ASN A 570 25.10 6.85 -4.25
N VAL A 571 26.00 6.77 -3.27
CA VAL A 571 25.75 7.17 -1.88
C VAL A 571 26.89 8.07 -1.40
N THR A 572 26.62 9.38 -1.38
CA THR A 572 27.56 10.40 -0.91
C THR A 572 26.97 11.22 0.24
N GLU A 573 27.81 12.01 0.92
CA GLU A 573 27.39 12.90 2.01
C GLU A 573 26.32 13.89 1.53
N ASP A 574 25.10 13.74 2.06
CA ASP A 574 24.00 14.66 1.85
C ASP A 574 22.97 14.49 2.98
N HIS A 575 22.51 15.60 3.57
CA HIS A 575 21.58 15.60 4.69
C HIS A 575 22.03 14.80 5.95
N LEU A 576 23.34 14.73 6.24
CA LEU A 576 23.82 14.15 7.51
C LEU A 576 23.38 15.00 8.71
N GLY A 577 23.04 14.34 9.82
CA GLY A 577 22.52 14.97 11.04
C GLY A 577 21.00 15.17 11.06
N LEU A 578 20.30 14.85 9.96
CA LEU A 578 18.84 14.98 9.89
C LEU A 578 18.16 13.62 9.98
N GLY A 579 17.06 13.53 10.74
CA GLY A 579 16.18 12.34 10.78
C GLY A 579 16.85 11.04 11.23
N GLY A 580 17.85 11.13 12.11
CA GLY A 580 18.56 9.98 12.69
C GLY A 580 19.60 9.33 11.77
N ILE A 581 20.06 10.05 10.75
CA ILE A 581 21.09 9.59 9.81
C ILE A 581 22.32 10.46 10.00
N ASN A 582 23.36 9.88 10.57
CA ASN A 582 24.54 10.64 11.01
C ASN A 582 25.80 10.26 10.22
N THR A 583 25.84 9.06 9.64
CA THR A 583 27.01 8.58 8.88
C THR A 583 26.67 8.21 7.44
N LEU A 584 27.71 7.96 6.63
CA LEU A 584 27.55 7.47 5.27
C LEU A 584 27.00 6.03 5.24
N GLU A 585 27.37 5.22 6.22
CA GLU A 585 26.85 3.86 6.40
C GLU A 585 25.35 3.86 6.71
N ASP A 586 24.88 4.80 7.54
CA ASP A 586 23.45 4.99 7.79
C ASP A 586 22.70 5.34 6.48
N MET A 587 23.28 6.21 5.66
CA MET A 587 22.74 6.57 4.35
C MET A 587 22.67 5.38 3.40
N ALA A 588 23.74 4.57 3.34
CA ALA A 588 23.78 3.37 2.54
C ALA A 588 22.74 2.35 3.02
N TYR A 589 22.62 2.16 4.33
CA TYR A 589 21.61 1.28 4.94
C TYR A 589 20.19 1.67 4.56
N VAL A 590 19.83 2.97 4.62
CA VAL A 590 18.50 3.44 4.19
C VAL A 590 18.24 3.13 2.73
N LYS A 591 19.23 3.35 1.86
CA LYS A 591 19.11 3.12 0.41
C LYS A 591 19.09 1.64 0.04
N ALA A 592 19.73 0.79 0.84
CA ALA A 592 19.71 -0.66 0.66
C ALA A 592 18.29 -1.23 0.64
N LEU A 593 17.33 -0.59 1.32
CA LEU A 593 15.92 -0.99 1.31
C LEU A 593 15.35 -1.14 -0.11
N VAL A 594 15.75 -0.28 -1.05
CA VAL A 594 15.32 -0.36 -2.46
C VAL A 594 15.86 -1.62 -3.13
N GLY A 595 17.11 -2.00 -2.85
CA GLY A 595 17.71 -3.23 -3.39
C GLY A 595 17.23 -4.52 -2.69
N GLU A 596 16.93 -4.44 -1.39
CA GLU A 596 16.39 -5.56 -0.61
C GLU A 596 14.95 -5.93 -0.99
N ALA A 597 14.21 -4.96 -1.56
CA ALA A 597 12.82 -5.10 -1.99
C ALA A 597 12.70 -5.39 -3.49
N VAL A 598 13.59 -6.22 -4.04
CA VAL A 598 13.54 -6.69 -5.43
C VAL A 598 13.15 -8.17 -5.49
N LYS A 599 12.36 -8.54 -6.50
CA LYS A 599 11.96 -9.93 -6.77
C LYS A 599 13.19 -10.83 -6.90
N LYS A 600 13.05 -12.11 -6.50
CA LYS A 600 14.16 -13.08 -6.51
C LYS A 600 14.78 -13.26 -7.90
N ASP A 601 13.97 -13.18 -8.94
CA ASP A 601 14.32 -13.28 -10.35
C ASP A 601 14.61 -11.93 -11.03
N GLY A 602 14.34 -10.81 -10.34
CA GLY A 602 14.67 -9.45 -10.76
C GLY A 602 16.14 -9.07 -10.51
N TYR A 603 16.46 -7.78 -10.72
CA TYR A 603 17.83 -7.27 -10.67
C TYR A 603 17.98 -6.02 -9.79
N VAL A 604 19.14 -5.91 -9.14
CA VAL A 604 19.59 -4.67 -8.51
C VAL A 604 20.75 -4.10 -9.32
N VAL A 605 20.61 -2.84 -9.72
CA VAL A 605 21.63 -2.07 -10.43
C VAL A 605 22.45 -1.26 -9.42
N ILE A 606 23.76 -1.48 -9.37
CA ILE A 606 24.67 -0.86 -8.39
C ILE A 606 25.88 -0.25 -9.09
N ASN A 607 26.26 0.95 -8.67
CA ASN A 607 27.49 1.60 -9.10
C ASN A 607 28.71 0.92 -8.46
N ALA A 608 29.57 0.32 -9.27
CA ALA A 608 30.81 -0.31 -8.78
C ALA A 608 31.97 0.67 -8.58
N ASP A 609 31.79 1.94 -8.95
CA ASP A 609 32.74 3.01 -8.65
C ASP A 609 32.43 3.72 -7.31
N ASP A 610 31.33 3.36 -6.64
CA ASP A 610 30.88 3.95 -5.38
C ASP A 610 31.02 2.95 -4.22
N GLU A 611 32.03 3.14 -3.37
CA GLU A 611 32.36 2.22 -2.27
C GLU A 611 31.19 2.04 -1.29
N ALA A 612 30.44 3.11 -1.01
CA ALA A 612 29.27 3.06 -0.12
C ALA A 612 28.13 2.21 -0.72
N SER A 613 27.86 2.30 -2.02
CA SER A 613 26.93 1.41 -2.71
C SER A 613 27.39 -0.06 -2.70
N ILE A 614 28.70 -0.31 -2.84
CA ILE A 614 29.25 -1.66 -2.77
C ILE A 614 29.19 -2.22 -1.34
N SER A 615 29.32 -1.41 -0.30
CA SER A 615 29.25 -1.86 1.10
C SER A 615 27.95 -2.61 1.46
N ILE A 616 26.85 -2.31 0.75
CA ILE A 616 25.52 -2.89 0.99
C ILE A 616 25.19 -4.06 0.06
N ILE A 617 26.10 -4.45 -0.85
CA ILE A 617 25.87 -5.51 -1.84
C ILE A 617 25.52 -6.87 -1.18
N ASN A 618 26.11 -7.17 -0.02
CA ASN A 618 25.85 -8.40 0.75
C ASN A 618 24.43 -8.50 1.31
N ARG A 619 23.68 -7.38 1.31
CA ARG A 619 22.28 -7.34 1.73
C ARG A 619 21.34 -7.74 0.58
N ILE A 620 21.84 -7.74 -0.64
CA ILE A 620 21.08 -8.02 -1.86
C ILE A 620 21.02 -9.53 -2.12
N LYS A 621 19.80 -10.04 -2.34
CA LYS A 621 19.54 -11.47 -2.58
C LYS A 621 19.11 -11.79 -4.01
N SER A 622 18.72 -10.77 -4.76
CA SER A 622 18.37 -10.85 -6.19
C SER A 622 19.64 -10.83 -7.05
N LYS A 623 19.46 -10.92 -8.36
CA LYS A 623 20.58 -10.83 -9.31
C LYS A 623 21.12 -9.40 -9.34
N ILE A 624 22.38 -9.22 -9.73
CA ILE A 624 23.03 -7.91 -9.70
C ILE A 624 23.48 -7.51 -11.12
N ILE A 625 23.28 -6.24 -11.46
CA ILE A 625 23.96 -5.61 -12.59
C ILE A 625 24.86 -4.50 -12.02
N LEU A 626 26.17 -4.67 -12.16
CA LEU A 626 27.11 -3.60 -11.82
C LEU A 626 27.27 -2.66 -13.00
N PHE A 627 27.46 -1.37 -12.74
CA PHE A 627 27.98 -0.45 -13.76
C PHE A 627 29.24 0.26 -13.27
N THR A 628 30.20 0.48 -14.16
CA THR A 628 31.49 1.12 -13.84
C THR A 628 32.11 1.83 -15.04
N LYS A 629 32.75 2.97 -14.80
CA LYS A 629 33.52 3.71 -15.80
C LYS A 629 34.85 3.03 -16.16
N ASN A 630 35.25 1.98 -15.43
CA ASN A 630 36.55 1.34 -15.58
C ASN A 630 36.40 -0.14 -15.92
N LYS A 631 36.76 -0.52 -17.17
CA LYS A 631 36.77 -1.93 -17.62
C LYS A 631 37.63 -2.88 -16.78
N ASN A 632 38.61 -2.34 -16.06
CA ASN A 632 39.54 -3.07 -15.21
C ASN A 632 39.18 -2.96 -13.72
N ASN A 633 37.98 -2.48 -13.37
CA ASN A 633 37.56 -2.41 -11.97
C ASN A 633 37.61 -3.82 -11.35
N PRO A 634 38.36 -4.04 -10.24
CA PRO A 634 38.55 -5.37 -9.68
C PRO A 634 37.25 -6.02 -9.20
N ILE A 635 36.24 -5.22 -8.85
CA ILE A 635 34.91 -5.68 -8.39
C ILE A 635 34.21 -6.50 -9.49
N ILE A 636 34.49 -6.21 -10.77
CA ILE A 636 33.92 -6.96 -11.90
C ILE A 636 34.19 -8.45 -11.75
N SER A 637 35.45 -8.82 -11.45
CA SER A 637 35.86 -10.22 -11.33
C SER A 637 35.26 -10.93 -10.12
N GLN A 638 34.85 -10.19 -9.09
CA GLN A 638 34.27 -10.74 -7.86
C GLN A 638 32.80 -11.11 -8.02
N TYR A 639 32.05 -10.38 -8.86
CA TYR A 639 30.59 -10.53 -8.96
C TYR A 639 30.10 -11.03 -10.31
N LEU A 640 30.90 -11.00 -11.36
CA LEU A 640 30.52 -11.53 -12.67
C LEU A 640 30.39 -13.06 -12.60
N ASP A 641 29.17 -13.56 -12.82
CA ASP A 641 28.86 -14.99 -12.87
C ASP A 641 27.78 -15.28 -13.93
N ASN A 642 27.15 -16.47 -13.88
CA ASN A 642 26.09 -16.85 -14.82
C ASN A 642 24.77 -16.07 -14.63
N LYS A 643 24.58 -15.36 -13.51
CA LYS A 643 23.34 -14.64 -13.15
C LYS A 643 23.52 -13.12 -13.19
N ASN A 644 24.70 -12.65 -12.84
CA ASN A 644 25.04 -11.24 -12.72
C ASN A 644 25.64 -10.71 -14.02
N LEU A 645 25.43 -9.41 -14.25
CA LEU A 645 25.88 -8.70 -15.45
C LEU A 645 26.74 -7.52 -15.06
N VAL A 646 27.56 -7.04 -15.98
CA VAL A 646 28.34 -5.82 -15.77
C VAL A 646 28.24 -4.92 -16.99
N LEU A 647 27.88 -3.67 -16.79
CA LEU A 647 28.08 -2.60 -17.77
C LEU A 647 29.38 -1.89 -17.47
N TYR A 648 30.23 -1.73 -18.48
CA TYR A 648 31.47 -0.98 -18.32
C TYR A 648 31.70 -0.02 -19.47
N LEU A 649 32.36 1.08 -19.18
CA LEU A 649 32.89 2.00 -20.19
C LEU A 649 34.28 1.52 -20.62
N ASP A 650 34.48 1.39 -21.93
CA ASP A 650 35.81 1.25 -22.54
C ASP A 650 35.97 2.33 -23.59
N GLU A 651 36.96 3.21 -23.37
CA GLU A 651 37.11 4.46 -24.10
C GLU A 651 35.80 5.28 -24.07
N ASP A 652 35.16 5.46 -25.23
CA ASP A 652 33.90 6.19 -25.37
C ASP A 652 32.70 5.26 -25.57
N THR A 653 32.84 3.95 -25.35
CA THR A 653 31.80 2.98 -25.68
C THR A 653 31.36 2.17 -24.47
N ILE A 654 30.04 2.08 -24.27
CA ILE A 654 29.44 1.30 -23.19
C ILE A 654 29.24 -0.15 -23.68
N TYR A 655 29.75 -1.10 -22.91
CA TYR A 655 29.65 -2.53 -23.18
C TYR A 655 28.89 -3.26 -22.07
N LEU A 656 28.11 -4.26 -22.45
CA LEU A 656 27.54 -5.25 -21.55
C LEU A 656 28.42 -6.50 -21.52
N LYS A 657 28.97 -6.81 -20.35
CA LYS A 657 29.72 -8.04 -20.05
C LYS A 657 28.80 -9.11 -19.49
N LYS A 658 28.80 -10.26 -20.15
CA LYS A 658 28.29 -11.56 -19.68
C LYS A 658 29.50 -12.50 -19.55
N LEU A 659 29.37 -13.58 -18.78
CA LEU A 659 30.50 -14.50 -18.50
C LEU A 659 31.28 -14.91 -19.75
N ASN A 660 30.60 -15.18 -20.87
CA ASN A 660 31.19 -15.67 -22.11
C ASN A 660 31.01 -14.73 -23.32
N LYS A 661 30.52 -13.50 -23.12
CA LYS A 661 30.22 -12.58 -24.23
C LYS A 661 30.28 -11.13 -23.77
N ASN A 662 30.93 -10.30 -24.58
CA ASN A 662 30.81 -8.85 -24.50
C ASN A 662 29.93 -8.38 -25.64
N GLU A 663 29.02 -7.46 -25.35
CA GLU A 663 28.06 -6.92 -26.30
C GLU A 663 28.16 -5.39 -26.27
N GLU A 664 28.44 -4.80 -27.43
CA GLU A 664 28.50 -3.35 -27.57
C GLU A 664 27.09 -2.77 -27.51
N ILE A 665 26.89 -1.76 -26.64
CA ILE A 665 25.59 -1.11 -26.48
C ILE A 665 25.54 0.17 -27.31
N ILE A 666 26.34 1.17 -26.94
CA ILE A 666 26.31 2.49 -27.58
C ILE A 666 27.59 3.29 -27.24
N ASN A 667 28.03 4.11 -28.19
CA ASN A 667 29.06 5.11 -27.96
C ASN A 667 28.47 6.35 -27.27
N VAL A 668 29.12 6.88 -26.22
CA VAL A 668 28.62 7.99 -25.41
C VAL A 668 28.38 9.26 -26.22
N ASN A 669 29.09 9.45 -27.34
CA ASN A 669 28.90 10.59 -28.24
C ASN A 669 27.50 10.62 -28.89
N LYS A 670 26.83 9.48 -28.96
CA LYS A 670 25.46 9.36 -29.47
C LYS A 670 24.40 9.63 -28.40
N ILE A 671 24.79 9.77 -27.12
CA ILE A 671 23.88 10.06 -26.03
C ILE A 671 23.92 11.58 -25.75
N PRO A 672 22.89 12.36 -26.14
CA PRO A 672 22.96 13.83 -26.11
C PRO A 672 23.27 14.40 -24.73
N ILE A 673 22.70 13.83 -23.66
CA ILE A 673 22.91 14.28 -22.28
C ILE A 673 24.34 14.12 -21.77
N THR A 674 25.22 13.40 -22.47
CA THR A 674 26.63 13.27 -22.06
C THR A 674 27.50 14.41 -22.60
N LEU A 675 26.98 15.21 -23.55
CA LEU A 675 27.72 16.21 -24.31
C LEU A 675 29.03 15.68 -24.90
N GLY A 676 28.95 14.52 -25.58
CA GLY A 676 30.13 13.87 -26.15
C GLY A 676 31.04 13.28 -25.09
N GLY A 677 30.46 12.62 -24.07
CA GLY A 677 31.20 12.03 -22.95
C GLY A 677 31.79 13.03 -21.93
N LYS A 678 31.65 14.35 -22.15
CA LYS A 678 32.18 15.38 -21.25
C LYS A 678 31.53 15.34 -19.86
N LEU A 679 30.24 15.06 -19.80
CA LEU A 679 29.45 14.93 -18.57
C LEU A 679 29.51 13.49 -18.06
N ILE A 680 30.60 13.14 -17.36
CA ILE A 680 30.85 11.76 -16.94
C ILE A 680 29.75 11.20 -16.02
N TYR A 681 29.19 12.02 -15.15
CA TYR A 681 28.08 11.63 -14.28
C TYR A 681 26.80 11.30 -15.07
N ASN A 682 26.61 11.89 -16.26
CA ASN A 682 25.50 11.52 -17.15
C ASN A 682 25.79 10.26 -17.96
N VAL A 683 27.06 9.92 -18.19
CA VAL A 683 27.42 8.58 -18.67
C VAL A 683 27.03 7.54 -17.62
N GLU A 684 27.33 7.78 -16.34
CA GLU A 684 26.90 6.89 -15.24
C GLU A 684 25.38 6.76 -15.15
N ASN A 685 24.64 7.87 -15.22
CA ASN A 685 23.17 7.85 -15.24
C ASN A 685 22.62 7.05 -16.44
N ALA A 686 23.23 7.20 -17.61
CA ALA A 686 22.85 6.43 -18.80
C ALA A 686 23.17 4.94 -18.63
N MET A 687 24.32 4.58 -18.07
CA MET A 687 24.66 3.19 -17.76
C MET A 687 23.68 2.56 -16.77
N ALA A 688 23.27 3.28 -15.72
CA ALA A 688 22.26 2.82 -14.78
C ALA A 688 20.90 2.60 -15.46
N ALA A 689 20.50 3.50 -16.37
CA ALA A 689 19.28 3.36 -17.16
C ALA A 689 19.35 2.16 -18.12
N ILE A 690 20.46 1.98 -18.85
CA ILE A 690 20.72 0.83 -19.72
C ILE A 690 20.60 -0.48 -18.93
N ALA A 691 21.26 -0.55 -17.76
CA ALA A 691 21.22 -1.72 -16.89
C ALA A 691 19.79 -2.09 -16.51
N ALA A 692 18.99 -1.11 -16.11
CA ALA A 692 17.61 -1.34 -15.68
C ALA A 692 16.71 -1.81 -16.83
N LEU A 693 16.88 -1.26 -18.02
CA LEU A 693 16.09 -1.63 -19.20
C LEU A 693 16.48 -3.03 -19.72
N ILE A 694 17.76 -3.39 -19.66
CA ILE A 694 18.23 -4.76 -19.93
C ILE A 694 17.65 -5.73 -18.90
N ALA A 695 17.62 -5.36 -17.62
CA ALA A 695 17.02 -6.18 -16.56
C ALA A 695 15.52 -6.44 -16.78
N LEU A 696 14.79 -5.50 -17.38
CA LEU A 696 13.40 -5.67 -17.81
C LEU A 696 13.24 -6.44 -19.13
N GLY A 697 14.33 -6.80 -19.79
CA GLY A 697 14.31 -7.56 -21.04
C GLY A 697 14.02 -6.71 -22.30
N LEU A 698 14.21 -5.39 -22.25
CA LEU A 698 14.16 -4.58 -23.47
C LEU A 698 15.32 -4.92 -24.40
N ASP A 699 15.07 -4.88 -25.71
CA ASP A 699 16.12 -5.10 -26.69
C ASP A 699 17.08 -3.91 -26.77
N VAL A 700 18.34 -4.21 -27.08
CA VAL A 700 19.42 -3.22 -27.11
C VAL A 700 19.19 -2.14 -28.18
N ASN A 701 18.50 -2.45 -29.28
CA ASN A 701 18.25 -1.48 -30.34
C ASN A 701 17.24 -0.42 -29.90
N THR A 702 16.15 -0.81 -29.24
CA THR A 702 15.20 0.14 -28.62
C THR A 702 15.87 0.97 -27.54
N ILE A 703 16.73 0.38 -26.70
CA ILE A 703 17.50 1.15 -25.71
C ILE A 703 18.39 2.19 -26.41
N ARG A 704 19.09 1.81 -27.47
CA ARG A 704 19.97 2.71 -28.24
C ARG A 704 19.19 3.89 -28.84
N GLN A 705 18.12 3.60 -29.58
CA GLN A 705 17.28 4.64 -30.21
C GLN A 705 16.64 5.56 -29.17
N GLY A 706 16.17 4.99 -28.06
CA GLY A 706 15.60 5.76 -26.95
C GLY A 706 16.62 6.71 -26.31
N LEU A 707 17.87 6.27 -26.10
CA LEU A 707 18.95 7.13 -25.60
C LEU A 707 19.32 8.25 -26.57
N GLU A 708 19.42 7.93 -27.86
CA GLU A 708 19.74 8.90 -28.93
C GLU A 708 18.68 9.99 -29.04
N SER A 709 17.42 9.66 -28.74
CA SER A 709 16.30 10.62 -28.78
C SER A 709 16.11 11.44 -27.49
N PHE A 710 16.90 11.18 -26.43
CA PHE A 710 16.73 11.86 -25.15
C PHE A 710 17.50 13.19 -25.08
N ASN A 711 16.77 14.31 -25.17
CA ASN A 711 17.32 15.67 -25.17
C ASN A 711 17.21 16.34 -23.80
N ASN A 712 18.31 16.90 -23.32
CA ASN A 712 18.42 17.43 -21.96
C ASN A 712 17.49 18.62 -21.69
N GLU A 713 17.39 19.57 -22.62
CA GLU A 713 16.61 20.81 -22.48
C GLU A 713 15.12 20.56 -22.23
N GLU A 714 14.51 19.68 -23.02
CA GLU A 714 13.06 19.43 -22.95
C GLU A 714 12.71 18.33 -21.94
N GLN A 715 13.50 17.27 -21.89
CA GLN A 715 13.13 16.04 -21.19
C GLN A 715 13.84 15.89 -19.84
N ASN A 716 14.81 16.75 -19.54
CA ASN A 716 15.51 16.75 -18.25
C ASN A 716 15.67 18.17 -17.66
N PRO A 717 14.56 18.92 -17.48
CA PRO A 717 14.62 20.27 -16.95
C PRO A 717 15.27 20.31 -15.57
N GLY A 718 16.15 21.30 -15.39
CA GLY A 718 16.92 21.56 -14.19
C GLY A 718 18.20 20.75 -14.00
N ARG A 719 18.67 20.03 -15.01
CA ARG A 719 19.84 19.14 -14.92
C ARG A 719 20.82 19.45 -16.04
N PHE A 720 21.79 20.33 -15.80
CA PHE A 720 22.78 20.80 -16.77
C PHE A 720 22.16 21.30 -18.09
N ASN A 721 21.12 22.13 -18.01
CA ASN A 721 20.53 22.73 -19.21
C ASN A 721 21.39 23.89 -19.68
N MET A 722 21.95 23.77 -20.88
CA MET A 722 22.89 24.74 -21.43
C MET A 722 22.25 25.52 -22.57
N TYR A 723 22.26 26.84 -22.48
CA TYR A 723 21.66 27.76 -23.44
C TYR A 723 22.73 28.70 -24.00
N ASN A 724 22.66 29.03 -25.28
CA ASN A 724 23.51 30.08 -25.84
C ASN A 724 22.79 31.43 -25.83
N VAL A 725 23.27 32.37 -25.03
CA VAL A 725 22.75 33.73 -24.91
C VAL A 725 23.80 34.69 -25.49
N HIS A 726 23.60 35.09 -26.75
CA HIS A 726 24.45 36.05 -27.47
C HIS A 726 25.95 35.70 -27.46
N GLY A 727 26.29 34.41 -27.57
CA GLY A 727 27.67 33.93 -27.54
C GLY A 727 28.21 33.58 -26.15
N THR A 728 27.44 33.80 -25.09
CA THR A 728 27.70 33.28 -23.74
C THR A 728 26.96 31.95 -23.55
N ASN A 729 27.62 30.94 -22.98
CA ASN A 729 26.94 29.70 -22.58
C ASN A 729 26.40 29.85 -21.15
N VAL A 730 25.09 29.77 -20.98
CA VAL A 730 24.40 29.86 -19.68
C VAL A 730 23.91 28.47 -19.30
N ILE A 731 24.37 27.96 -18.16
CA ILE A 731 24.04 26.63 -17.64
C ILE A 731 23.16 26.78 -16.40
N LEU A 732 22.01 26.09 -16.39
CA LEU A 732 21.14 25.96 -15.23
C LEU A 732 21.25 24.53 -14.70
N ASP A 733 21.68 24.38 -13.45
CA ASP A 733 21.81 23.10 -12.77
C ASP A 733 21.28 23.16 -11.32
N TYR A 734 20.81 22.03 -10.80
CA TYR A 734 20.25 21.94 -9.45
C TYR A 734 21.27 21.55 -8.38
N GLY A 735 22.53 21.31 -8.74
CA GLY A 735 23.58 20.91 -7.80
C GLY A 735 23.51 21.73 -6.50
N HIS A 736 23.26 21.06 -5.38
CA HIS A 736 22.95 21.71 -4.09
C HIS A 736 23.74 21.09 -2.92
N ASN A 737 24.62 20.15 -3.22
CA ASN A 737 25.52 19.51 -2.27
C ASN A 737 26.95 19.52 -2.81
N ILE A 738 27.91 19.18 -1.94
CA ILE A 738 29.36 19.24 -2.23
C ILE A 738 29.71 18.47 -3.51
N GLU A 739 29.25 17.22 -3.60
CA GLU A 739 29.57 16.36 -4.75
C GLU A 739 28.90 16.85 -6.04
N GLY A 740 27.66 17.36 -5.96
CA GLY A 740 26.98 17.97 -7.09
C GLY A 740 27.74 19.15 -7.69
N TYR A 741 28.25 20.06 -6.85
CA TYR A 741 29.10 21.16 -7.29
C TYR A 741 30.40 20.64 -7.95
N LYS A 742 31.09 19.69 -7.31
CA LYS A 742 32.36 19.14 -7.83
C LYS A 742 32.20 18.55 -9.23
N VAL A 743 31.27 17.61 -9.42
CA VAL A 743 31.13 16.88 -10.70
C VAL A 743 30.70 17.79 -11.84
N VAL A 744 29.88 18.80 -11.55
CA VAL A 744 29.45 19.81 -12.53
C VAL A 744 30.63 20.70 -12.93
N LEU A 745 31.43 21.16 -11.97
CA LEU A 745 32.57 22.03 -12.24
C LEU A 745 33.72 21.31 -12.95
N GLU A 746 34.01 20.06 -12.58
CA GLU A 746 34.94 19.21 -13.32
C GLU A 746 34.52 19.02 -14.79
N SER A 747 33.21 18.97 -15.03
CA SER A 747 32.66 18.84 -16.38
C SER A 747 32.75 20.15 -17.17
N ILE A 748 32.50 21.29 -16.52
CA ILE A 748 32.64 22.62 -17.13
C ILE A 748 34.08 22.87 -17.63
N LYS A 749 35.09 22.39 -16.91
CA LYS A 749 36.51 22.49 -17.33
C LYS A 749 36.78 21.84 -18.71
N LYS A 750 35.94 20.89 -19.14
CA LYS A 750 36.04 20.21 -20.45
C LYS A 750 35.23 20.89 -21.56
N ILE A 751 34.47 21.92 -21.23
CA ILE A 751 33.70 22.73 -22.18
C ILE A 751 34.56 23.95 -22.54
N ASN A 752 34.56 24.36 -23.81
CA ASN A 752 35.33 25.53 -24.21
C ASN A 752 34.74 26.81 -23.60
N HIS A 753 35.55 27.56 -22.84
CA HIS A 753 35.16 28.81 -22.20
C HIS A 753 36.39 29.71 -22.00
N LYS A 754 36.16 31.04 -21.93
CA LYS A 754 37.20 32.02 -21.56
C LYS A 754 37.25 32.27 -20.06
N ARG A 755 36.08 32.46 -19.44
CA ARG A 755 35.90 32.75 -18.02
C ARG A 755 34.67 32.02 -17.51
N ILE A 756 34.67 31.64 -16.23
CA ILE A 756 33.54 31.00 -15.57
C ILE A 756 32.94 31.96 -14.53
N ILE A 757 31.65 32.25 -14.68
CA ILE A 757 30.87 33.11 -13.79
C ILE A 757 29.86 32.22 -13.06
N GLY A 758 30.00 32.08 -11.75
CA GLY A 758 29.11 31.26 -10.92
C GLY A 758 28.03 32.09 -10.23
N VAL A 759 26.77 31.67 -10.31
CA VAL A 759 25.65 32.11 -9.47
C VAL A 759 25.34 30.98 -8.50
N VAL A 760 25.68 31.17 -7.22
CA VAL A 760 25.80 30.07 -6.25
C VAL A 760 24.90 30.30 -5.03
N GLY A 761 24.28 29.22 -4.58
CA GLY A 761 23.49 29.16 -3.36
C GLY A 761 23.39 27.72 -2.85
N VAL A 762 22.99 27.56 -1.59
CA VAL A 762 22.87 26.25 -0.93
C VAL A 762 21.60 26.27 -0.07
N PRO A 763 20.83 25.17 -0.01
CA PRO A 763 19.67 25.07 0.87
C PRO A 763 20.01 25.29 2.35
N GLY A 764 19.13 25.98 3.08
CA GLY A 764 19.37 26.39 4.48
C GLY A 764 19.48 25.24 5.50
N ASP A 765 18.98 24.05 5.16
CA ASP A 765 19.03 22.84 6.00
C ASP A 765 20.38 22.09 5.90
N ARG A 766 21.37 22.65 5.20
CA ARG A 766 22.74 22.12 5.18
C ARG A 766 23.55 22.57 6.41
N THR A 767 24.53 21.75 6.76
CA THR A 767 25.45 22.06 7.88
C THR A 767 26.36 23.23 7.51
N ASN A 768 26.78 24.01 8.50
CA ASN A 768 27.71 25.13 8.27
C ASN A 768 29.01 24.66 7.60
N SER A 769 29.52 23.50 8.00
CA SER A 769 30.73 22.91 7.41
C SER A 769 30.53 22.58 5.94
N SER A 770 29.38 21.99 5.57
CA SER A 770 29.06 21.70 4.17
C SER A 770 28.96 22.97 3.34
N THR A 771 28.29 24.02 3.85
CA THR A 771 28.16 25.31 3.16
C THR A 771 29.52 25.99 2.95
N LEU A 772 30.40 25.96 3.95
CA LEU A 772 31.77 26.47 3.82
C LEU A 772 32.57 25.73 2.74
N LYS A 773 32.50 24.38 2.73
CA LYS A 773 33.17 23.56 1.70
C LYS A 773 32.66 23.88 0.29
N VAL A 774 31.36 24.10 0.10
CA VAL A 774 30.81 24.56 -1.19
C VAL A 774 31.37 25.94 -1.55
N GLY A 775 31.50 26.85 -0.59
CA GLY A 775 32.19 28.12 -0.78
C GLY A 775 33.63 27.94 -1.29
N ASN A 776 34.41 27.05 -0.67
CA ASN A 776 35.78 26.76 -1.10
C ASN A 776 35.82 26.24 -2.54
N ILE A 777 34.94 25.29 -2.87
CA ILE A 777 34.84 24.76 -4.24
C ILE A 777 34.52 25.88 -5.23
N CYS A 778 33.63 26.80 -4.89
CA CYS A 778 33.31 27.95 -5.73
C CYS A 778 34.54 28.87 -5.93
N GLY A 779 35.28 29.17 -4.86
CA GLY A 779 36.46 30.05 -4.91
C GLY A 779 37.62 29.45 -5.73
N GLU A 780 37.77 28.13 -5.73
CA GLU A 780 38.82 27.43 -6.49
C GLU A 780 38.52 27.29 -7.99
N ASN A 781 37.25 27.36 -8.39
CA ASN A 781 36.83 26.96 -9.74
C ASN A 781 36.21 28.09 -10.57
N PHE A 782 35.79 29.21 -9.97
CA PHE A 782 35.18 30.33 -10.69
C PHE A 782 36.15 31.49 -10.89
N ASP A 783 35.91 32.30 -11.92
CA ASP A 783 36.59 33.59 -12.10
C ASP A 783 35.85 34.73 -11.41
N TYR A 784 34.51 34.66 -11.40
CA TYR A 784 33.60 35.61 -10.77
C TYR A 784 32.46 34.87 -10.09
N VAL A 785 32.02 35.36 -8.94
CA VAL A 785 30.96 34.72 -8.15
C VAL A 785 29.88 35.72 -7.74
N TYR A 786 28.64 35.33 -7.97
CA TYR A 786 27.43 35.95 -7.45
C TYR A 786 26.82 35.00 -6.43
N ILE A 787 26.75 35.42 -5.17
CA ILE A 787 26.10 34.65 -4.10
C ILE A 787 24.63 35.06 -4.03
N LYS A 788 23.74 34.08 -4.18
CA LYS A 788 22.30 34.19 -3.93
C LYS A 788 21.88 33.43 -2.68
N GLU A 789 20.66 33.65 -2.23
CA GLU A 789 20.03 32.88 -1.14
C GLU A 789 18.70 32.29 -1.62
N ASP A 790 18.42 31.05 -1.24
CA ASP A 790 17.14 30.39 -1.53
C ASP A 790 15.98 31.17 -0.86
N ARG A 791 14.82 31.23 -1.53
CA ARG A 791 13.58 31.79 -0.99
C ARG A 791 13.15 31.00 0.25
N ASP A 792 13.20 29.66 0.20
CA ASP A 792 13.01 28.81 1.39
C ASP A 792 14.31 28.69 2.20
N LYS A 793 14.38 29.45 3.29
CA LYS A 793 15.54 29.51 4.18
C LYS A 793 15.66 28.32 5.13
N ARG A 794 14.64 27.46 5.21
CA ARG A 794 14.64 26.24 6.05
C ARG A 794 15.11 26.46 7.50
N GLY A 795 14.65 27.56 8.10
CA GLY A 795 14.94 27.93 9.49
C GLY A 795 16.18 28.79 9.71
N ARG A 796 16.95 29.13 8.66
CA ARG A 796 18.09 30.06 8.74
C ARG A 796 17.66 31.52 8.70
N LYS A 797 18.51 32.41 9.23
CA LYS A 797 18.33 33.86 9.13
C LYS A 797 18.67 34.33 7.72
N HIS A 798 18.07 35.45 7.31
CA HIS A 798 18.39 36.07 6.03
C HIS A 798 19.87 36.46 5.93
N GLY A 799 20.51 36.10 4.83
CA GLY A 799 21.93 36.35 4.57
C GLY A 799 22.89 35.35 5.23
N GLU A 800 22.42 34.49 6.13
CA GLU A 800 23.28 33.59 6.91
C GLU A 800 24.03 32.58 6.02
N ILE A 801 23.33 32.00 5.04
CA ILE A 801 23.94 31.09 4.08
C ILE A 801 24.90 31.84 3.15
N ALA A 802 24.50 33.02 2.70
CA ALA A 802 25.33 33.85 1.83
C ALA A 802 26.65 34.25 2.50
N ASP A 803 26.61 34.59 3.79
CA ASP A 803 27.80 34.92 4.59
C ASP A 803 28.73 33.70 4.77
N LEU A 804 28.17 32.51 5.00
CA LEU A 804 28.95 31.27 5.07
C LEU A 804 29.62 30.93 3.73
N LEU A 805 28.89 31.05 2.61
CA LEU A 805 29.45 30.85 1.27
C LEU A 805 30.56 31.86 0.99
N LYS A 806 30.33 33.14 1.30
CA LYS A 806 31.34 34.20 1.16
C LYS A 806 32.60 33.87 1.96
N LYS A 807 32.44 33.44 3.21
CA LYS A 807 33.56 33.07 4.06
C LYS A 807 34.40 31.95 3.41
N GLY A 808 33.78 30.86 2.98
CA GLY A 808 34.49 29.77 2.30
C GLY A 808 35.18 30.22 1.01
N ILE A 809 34.50 31.02 0.18
CA ILE A 809 35.10 31.56 -1.05
C ILE A 809 36.38 32.36 -0.74
N LEU A 810 36.34 33.25 0.26
CA LEU A 810 37.49 34.09 0.60
C LEU A 810 38.65 33.31 1.24
N GLU A 811 38.38 32.19 1.93
CA GLU A 811 39.43 31.32 2.51
C GLU A 811 40.37 30.72 1.46
N THR A 812 39.94 30.62 0.20
CA THR A 812 40.77 30.13 -0.93
C THR A 812 41.75 31.18 -1.48
N GLY A 813 41.72 32.41 -0.96
CA GLY A 813 42.45 33.55 -1.53
C GLY A 813 41.71 34.26 -2.66
N PHE A 814 40.42 33.96 -2.86
CA PHE A 814 39.59 34.59 -3.87
C PHE A 814 39.49 36.11 -3.65
N LYS A 815 39.63 36.90 -4.73
CA LYS A 815 39.62 38.36 -4.63
C LYS A 815 38.19 38.86 -4.35
N ASN A 816 38.00 39.57 -3.24
CA ASN A 816 36.71 40.16 -2.88
C ASN A 816 36.14 41.10 -3.97
N SER A 817 36.98 41.71 -4.81
CA SER A 817 36.53 42.54 -5.96
C SER A 817 35.86 41.75 -7.09
N LYS A 818 35.98 40.42 -7.10
CA LYS A 818 35.32 39.52 -8.06
C LYS A 818 34.11 38.80 -7.46
N LEU A 819 33.71 39.16 -6.24
CA LEU A 819 32.61 38.56 -5.50
C LEU A 819 31.49 39.58 -5.31
N ASN A 820 30.26 39.21 -5.67
CA ASN A 820 29.05 40.01 -5.45
C ASN A 820 28.02 39.22 -4.67
N ILE A 821 27.30 39.86 -3.75
CA ILE A 821 26.17 39.26 -3.04
C ILE A 821 24.89 39.91 -3.55
N ILE A 822 24.06 39.12 -4.21
CA ILE A 822 22.73 39.52 -4.68
C ILE A 822 21.80 38.40 -4.22
N LEU A 823 21.14 38.61 -3.08
CA LEU A 823 20.39 37.56 -2.41
C LEU A 823 19.20 37.07 -3.24
N ASP A 824 18.58 37.95 -4.02
CA ASP A 824 17.54 37.56 -4.97
C ASP A 824 18.12 36.74 -6.13
N GLU A 825 17.65 35.50 -6.24
CA GLU A 825 18.11 34.52 -7.21
C GLU A 825 17.99 35.00 -8.67
N GLU A 826 16.86 35.62 -9.01
CA GLU A 826 16.56 36.06 -10.37
C GLU A 826 17.42 37.25 -10.79
N GLU A 827 17.60 38.23 -9.89
CA GLU A 827 18.46 39.38 -10.12
C GLU A 827 19.94 38.98 -10.19
N ALA A 828 20.39 38.01 -9.37
CA ALA A 828 21.75 37.48 -9.45
C ALA A 828 22.04 36.89 -10.83
N LEU A 829 21.11 36.08 -11.38
CA LEU A 829 21.23 35.52 -12.72
C LEU A 829 21.24 36.61 -13.80
N LYS A 830 20.29 37.57 -13.75
CA LYS A 830 20.22 38.67 -14.72
C LYS A 830 21.54 39.44 -14.77
N LYS A 831 22.11 39.76 -13.61
CA LYS A 831 23.39 40.48 -13.49
C LYS A 831 24.58 39.67 -13.97
N ALA A 832 24.63 38.38 -13.68
CA ALA A 832 25.69 37.51 -14.19
C ALA A 832 25.68 37.42 -15.72
N ILE A 833 24.49 37.29 -16.34
CA ILE A 833 24.34 37.29 -17.81
C ILE A 833 24.73 38.65 -18.40
N GLU A 834 24.29 39.76 -17.81
CA GLU A 834 24.64 41.12 -18.27
C GLU A 834 26.15 41.42 -18.18
N PHE A 835 26.83 40.84 -17.19
CA PHE A 835 28.27 40.99 -17.00
C PHE A 835 29.11 40.12 -17.95
N SER A 836 28.51 39.07 -18.51
CA SER A 836 29.21 38.11 -19.37
C SER A 836 29.55 38.69 -20.74
N ASN A 837 30.63 38.20 -21.33
CA ASN A 837 31.07 38.52 -22.69
C ASN A 837 31.01 37.27 -23.58
N PRO A 838 30.94 37.42 -24.92
CA PRO A 838 30.99 36.29 -25.84
C PRO A 838 32.20 35.37 -25.61
N GLY A 839 31.92 34.08 -25.42
CA GLY A 839 32.88 33.04 -25.07
C GLY A 839 33.00 32.75 -23.56
N ASP A 840 32.34 33.53 -22.70
CA ASP A 840 32.22 33.20 -21.28
C ASP A 840 31.18 32.09 -21.04
N LEU A 841 31.28 31.50 -19.86
CA LEU A 841 30.32 30.55 -19.34
C LEU A 841 29.73 31.09 -18.02
N VAL A 842 28.41 31.18 -17.96
CA VAL A 842 27.66 31.46 -16.73
C VAL A 842 27.04 30.15 -16.26
N ILE A 843 27.23 29.76 -15.00
CA ILE A 843 26.50 28.66 -14.39
C ILE A 843 25.71 29.15 -13.19
N MET A 844 24.48 28.68 -13.06
CA MET A 844 23.62 28.93 -11.92
C MET A 844 23.19 27.63 -11.25
N PHE A 845 23.37 27.58 -9.94
CA PHE A 845 22.79 26.58 -9.06
C PHE A 845 21.48 27.12 -8.48
N PHE A 846 20.35 26.75 -9.10
CA PHE A 846 19.03 27.35 -8.83
C PHE A 846 18.26 26.61 -7.72
N GLU A 847 17.32 27.32 -7.08
CA GLU A 847 16.29 26.70 -6.23
C GLU A 847 15.08 26.28 -7.07
N GLU A 848 14.56 27.21 -7.89
CA GLU A 848 13.42 26.98 -8.79
C GLU A 848 13.84 27.09 -10.26
N PHE A 849 13.55 26.05 -11.06
CA PHE A 849 13.98 26.01 -12.46
C PHE A 849 13.22 26.98 -13.37
N GLU A 850 11.88 27.02 -13.27
CA GLU A 850 11.04 27.76 -14.21
C GLU A 850 11.35 29.28 -14.24
N PRO A 851 11.52 29.98 -13.09
CA PRO A 851 11.90 31.40 -13.10
C PRO A 851 13.26 31.65 -13.77
N ALA A 852 14.28 30.84 -13.45
CA ALA A 852 15.61 30.96 -14.05
C ALA A 852 15.58 30.71 -15.57
N GLU A 853 14.84 29.68 -16.00
CA GLU A 853 14.70 29.34 -17.42
C GLU A 853 14.01 30.46 -18.21
N ASN A 854 12.97 31.07 -17.65
CA ASN A 854 12.25 32.18 -18.27
C ASN A 854 13.17 33.39 -18.52
N ILE A 855 14.04 33.73 -17.56
CA ILE A 855 15.03 34.82 -17.70
C ILE A 855 15.98 34.54 -18.88
N VAL A 856 16.49 33.31 -18.97
CA VAL A 856 17.39 32.91 -20.06
C VAL A 856 16.68 32.98 -21.41
N LYS A 857 15.47 32.40 -21.51
CA LYS A 857 14.65 32.43 -22.74
C LYS A 857 14.31 33.85 -23.19
N ASP A 858 14.00 34.75 -22.25
CA ASP A 858 13.68 36.15 -22.56
C ASP A 858 14.90 36.92 -23.06
N LYS A 859 16.09 36.68 -22.49
CA LYS A 859 17.34 37.28 -22.97
C LYS A 859 17.69 36.78 -24.38
N ILE A 860 17.44 35.50 -24.69
CA ILE A 860 17.61 34.95 -26.05
C ILE A 860 16.67 35.65 -27.04
N LYS A 861 15.38 35.82 -26.69
CA LYS A 861 14.38 36.48 -27.55
C LYS A 861 14.73 37.95 -27.81
N LYS A 862 15.10 38.71 -26.77
CA LYS A 862 15.37 40.16 -26.89
C LYS A 862 16.50 40.47 -27.89
N GLY A 863 17.58 39.67 -27.92
CA GLY A 863 18.65 39.92 -28.90
C GLY A 863 18.39 39.39 -30.32
N LYS A 864 17.36 38.54 -30.53
CA LYS A 864 16.86 38.24 -31.88
C LYS A 864 16.11 39.43 -32.48
N ILE A 865 15.42 40.23 -31.65
CA ILE A 865 14.69 41.44 -32.09
C ILE A 865 15.68 42.53 -32.49
N THR A 866 16.69 42.80 -31.65
CA THR A 866 17.69 43.87 -31.91
C THR A 866 18.53 43.60 -33.16
N LYS A 867 18.87 42.33 -33.45
CA LYS A 867 19.56 41.94 -34.71
C LYS A 867 18.69 42.10 -35.95
N ARG A 868 17.36 41.97 -35.83
CA ARG A 868 16.42 42.13 -36.95
C ARG A 868 16.19 43.60 -37.26
N GLU A 869 16.14 44.45 -36.23
CA GLU A 869 16.05 45.92 -36.37
C GLU A 869 17.34 46.53 -36.95
N THR A 870 18.51 45.98 -36.62
CA THR A 870 19.80 46.41 -37.21
C THR A 870 20.10 45.82 -38.59
N ALA A 871 19.36 44.80 -39.05
CA ALA A 871 19.45 44.27 -40.41
C ALA A 871 18.42 44.90 -41.37
N LEU A 872 17.47 45.67 -40.83
CA LEU A 872 16.44 46.42 -41.57
C LEU A 872 16.74 47.93 -41.64
N ALA A 873 17.80 48.39 -40.97
CA ALA A 873 18.40 49.71 -41.07
C ALA A 873 19.73 49.60 -41.83
#